data_AF-A0AAD7VHF5-F1
#
_entry.id   AF-A0AAD7VHF5-F1
#
_cell.length_a   1.000
_cell.length_b   1.000
_cell.length_c   1.000
_cell.angle_alpha   90.00
_cell.angle_beta   90.00
_cell.angle_gamma   90.00
#
_symmetry.space_group_name_H-M   'P 1'
#
loop_
_entity.id
_entity.type
_entity.pdbx_description
1 polymer ?
#
loop_
_entity_poly.entity_id
_entity_poly.type
_entity_poly.pdbx_seq_one_letter_code
_entity_poly.pdbx_strand_id
1 'polypeptide(L)'
;MPTNHLLQPRGLIRTTQKIKVQLPTCKGIWTVYHKNTRSHNVDSSKVAADEDEYHSYLIISLEARTMVLEMAENLNEVTESVDYFVQGRTIAAGNLFGRRRVVQVYERGARILDGSFMTHDESFVASNSESGSGSESATVLSVSIADPYVLLRMTDGSIRLLIGDPNTCNVSVITPSLFEISKKSVSASTLYHDKGPEPWLRKTSTDAWLSTGISEAIDGTDCAPQDQGDIYCVVCYESGALEMFDLPSFNCVFSVDTFMSGMTYLYDTFTREPSKDPQKVNRNCEEATGQGRNDNLESIKVVELVMQRWSGQHSRPFLFGILSDGTVLCYHAYLFEGPDGTFKVEDSVLAQNSSGLSSISSSRLRNLRFLRVPLDTYAKEETSSGSPCQRITIFKNIGGYQGFFLSGSRPAWFMVLRERLRVHSQLCDGSIVAFTVLHNVNCNHGLIYVTSQGILKICQLPSVSSYDNYWPVQKIPLKATPHQVTYFAEKNLYPLIVSVPAHKPLNQVVSSLVDQEVGHQIENQNLSFDDLHRTYTVDEFEVRIMEPERSGGPWQTKATIPMQSSENALTVRVVTLLNTSTKENETLLAIGTAYVQGEDVSARGRVLLFSLGKNTDNPQTLVSEVYAKEMKGAISALASLQGHLLIASGPKIILHKWTGTELNGVAFFDAPPLYVVSLNVVKNFILIGDIHKSIYFLSWKEQGAQLSLLAKDFGSLDCFATEFLIDGSTLSLMVSDDQKNIQVFYYAPKMSESWKGQKLLSRAEFHVGAYVTKFLRLQMLSTSSDKSGSTPGSDKTNRFALLFGTLDGSIGCIAPLDELTFRRLQSLQKKLVDAVPHVAGLNPRSFRQFRSNGKAHRPGPDCIVDCELLCHYEMLPLEEQVEIAHQIGTTRSQVISNLNDLSLGTSFL
;
A
#
# COMPACT_ATOMS: atom_id res chain seq x y z
N MET A 1 -5.90 27.76 -16.50
CA MET A 1 -6.69 27.43 -15.30
C MET A 1 -5.95 26.35 -14.52
N PRO A 2 -5.83 26.43 -13.20
CA PRO A 2 -5.26 25.35 -12.41
C PRO A 2 -6.09 24.08 -12.64
N THR A 3 -5.42 22.98 -12.99
CA THR A 3 -6.04 21.66 -13.13
C THR A 3 -6.28 21.09 -11.73
N ASN A 4 -7.31 21.60 -11.05
CA ASN A 4 -7.73 21.09 -9.75
C ASN A 4 -8.54 19.80 -9.93
N HIS A 5 -8.30 18.82 -9.06
CA HIS A 5 -8.85 17.47 -9.17
C HIS A 5 -9.50 17.02 -7.86
N LEU A 6 -10.56 16.20 -7.95
CA LEU A 6 -10.99 15.32 -6.88
C LEU A 6 -10.16 14.03 -6.98
N LEU A 7 -9.55 13.60 -5.87
CA LEU A 7 -8.81 12.35 -5.79
C LEU A 7 -9.68 11.30 -5.09
N GLN A 8 -9.80 10.12 -5.70
CA GLN A 8 -10.38 8.96 -5.05
C GLN A 8 -9.28 7.93 -4.78
N PRO A 9 -8.59 8.02 -3.63
CA PRO A 9 -7.61 7.02 -3.24
C PRO A 9 -8.32 5.78 -2.69
N ARG A 10 -7.77 4.59 -2.93
CA ARG A 10 -8.28 3.31 -2.43
C ARG A 10 -7.16 2.60 -1.69
N GLY A 11 -7.40 2.05 -0.50
CA GLY A 11 -6.38 1.27 0.22
C GLY A 11 -6.19 -0.13 -0.36
N LEU A 12 -7.19 -0.63 -1.11
CA LEU A 12 -7.20 -1.95 -1.72
C LEU A 12 -7.44 -1.90 -3.24
N ILE A 13 -6.79 -2.82 -3.96
CA ILE A 13 -7.11 -3.09 -5.36
C ILE A 13 -8.38 -3.92 -5.44
N ARG A 14 -9.32 -3.47 -6.28
CA ARG A 14 -10.49 -4.24 -6.71
C ARG A 14 -10.37 -4.51 -8.19
N THR A 15 -10.23 -5.78 -8.56
CA THR A 15 -10.14 -6.20 -9.96
C THR A 15 -11.52 -6.20 -10.63
N THR A 16 -11.57 -5.88 -11.91
CA THR A 16 -12.81 -5.95 -12.71
C THR A 16 -13.05 -7.39 -13.13
N GLN A 17 -14.05 -8.04 -12.54
CA GLN A 17 -14.39 -9.43 -12.81
C GLN A 17 -15.10 -9.59 -14.15
N LYS A 18 -14.64 -10.53 -14.98
CA LYS A 18 -15.30 -10.93 -16.24
C LYS A 18 -16.01 -12.28 -16.09
N ILE A 19 -15.32 -13.29 -15.56
CA ILE A 19 -15.83 -14.66 -15.43
C ILE A 19 -15.58 -15.16 -14.01
N LYS A 20 -16.51 -15.94 -13.48
CA LYS A 20 -16.43 -16.64 -12.19
C LYS A 20 -16.85 -18.08 -12.36
N VAL A 21 -16.01 -19.02 -11.94
CA VAL A 21 -16.25 -20.47 -12.03
C VAL A 21 -15.90 -21.12 -10.69
N GLN A 22 -16.70 -22.10 -10.27
CA GLN A 22 -16.36 -22.92 -9.11
C GLN A 22 -15.39 -24.02 -9.54
N LEU A 23 -14.29 -24.17 -8.82
CA LEU A 23 -13.32 -25.24 -8.99
C LEU A 23 -13.18 -26.08 -7.71
N PRO A 24 -12.90 -27.39 -7.84
CA PRO A 24 -12.40 -28.18 -6.73
C PRO A 24 -11.04 -27.65 -6.24
N THR A 25 -10.57 -28.15 -5.08
CA THR A 25 -9.36 -27.69 -4.38
C THR A 25 -8.14 -27.57 -5.33
N CYS A 26 -7.87 -26.33 -5.75
CA CYS A 26 -6.75 -25.97 -6.63
C CYS A 26 -5.48 -25.75 -5.80
N LYS A 27 -4.35 -26.24 -6.30
CA LYS A 27 -3.03 -26.09 -5.67
C LYS A 27 -2.05 -25.25 -6.50
N GLY A 28 -2.36 -24.96 -7.77
CA GLY A 28 -1.51 -24.17 -8.65
C GLY A 28 -2.15 -23.97 -10.03
N ILE A 29 -1.78 -22.86 -10.69
CA ILE A 29 -2.31 -22.49 -12.00
C ILE A 29 -1.23 -21.82 -12.83
N TRP A 30 -1.13 -22.18 -14.11
CA TRP A 30 -0.13 -21.63 -15.04
C TRP A 30 -0.74 -21.43 -16.41
N THR A 31 -0.35 -20.35 -17.07
CA THR A 31 -0.63 -20.11 -18.49
C THR A 31 0.65 -20.24 -19.29
N VAL A 32 0.54 -20.85 -20.47
CA VAL A 32 1.70 -21.11 -21.34
C VAL A 32 1.39 -20.71 -22.78
N TYR A 33 2.45 -20.28 -23.47
CA TYR A 33 2.41 -19.98 -24.89
C TYR A 33 2.76 -21.22 -25.73
N HIS A 34 2.34 -21.25 -26.98
CA HIS A 34 2.79 -22.24 -27.94
C HIS A 34 2.91 -21.61 -29.33
N LYS A 35 4.15 -21.44 -29.82
CA LYS A 35 4.39 -20.99 -31.20
C LYS A 35 4.33 -22.20 -32.15
N ASN A 36 3.32 -22.25 -33.02
CA ASN A 36 3.20 -23.30 -34.03
C ASN A 36 4.24 -23.08 -35.14
N THR A 37 5.17 -24.03 -35.29
CA THR A 37 6.22 -23.98 -36.32
C THR A 37 5.68 -24.22 -37.75
N ARG A 38 4.42 -24.67 -37.91
CA ARG A 38 3.83 -25.03 -39.21
C ARG A 38 3.16 -23.89 -40.00
N SER A 39 3.05 -22.68 -39.46
CA SER A 39 2.29 -21.57 -40.09
C SER A 39 3.11 -20.38 -40.60
N HIS A 40 4.44 -20.47 -40.66
CA HIS A 40 5.26 -19.45 -41.33
C HIS A 40 5.37 -19.73 -42.83
N ASN A 41 4.34 -19.33 -43.59
CA ASN A 41 4.51 -19.05 -45.02
C ASN A 41 3.59 -17.95 -45.56
N VAL A 42 2.96 -17.14 -44.69
CA VAL A 42 2.20 -15.96 -45.13
C VAL A 42 2.54 -14.78 -44.21
N ASP A 43 3.09 -13.73 -44.83
CA ASP A 43 3.33 -12.36 -44.35
C ASP A 43 4.36 -12.12 -43.23
N SER A 44 5.64 -12.09 -43.61
CA SER A 44 6.81 -11.64 -42.83
C SER A 44 6.91 -10.11 -42.62
N SER A 45 5.82 -9.35 -42.76
CA SER A 45 5.86 -7.87 -42.71
C SER A 45 5.36 -7.23 -41.40
N LYS A 46 4.92 -8.03 -40.42
CA LYS A 46 4.58 -7.54 -39.07
C LYS A 46 5.07 -8.52 -38.02
N VAL A 47 6.33 -8.38 -37.60
CA VAL A 47 6.80 -9.01 -36.36
C VAL A 47 6.10 -8.29 -35.22
N ALA A 48 4.96 -8.80 -34.76
CA ALA A 48 4.37 -8.37 -33.51
C ALA A 48 5.42 -8.59 -32.41
N ALA A 49 5.57 -7.63 -31.50
CA ALA A 49 6.47 -7.81 -30.36
C ALA A 49 6.06 -9.08 -29.59
N ASP A 50 7.03 -9.85 -29.10
CA ASP A 50 6.77 -11.09 -28.33
C ASP A 50 5.76 -10.89 -27.17
N GLU A 51 5.52 -9.66 -26.72
CA GLU A 51 4.60 -9.35 -25.61
C GLU A 51 3.10 -9.30 -26.01
N ASP A 52 2.76 -9.36 -27.31
CA ASP A 52 1.36 -9.31 -27.83
C ASP A 52 0.82 -10.68 -28.28
N GLU A 53 1.54 -11.77 -28.02
CA GLU A 53 1.05 -13.13 -28.32
C GLU A 53 0.00 -13.58 -27.31
N TYR A 54 -1.02 -14.32 -27.74
CA TYR A 54 -2.01 -14.91 -26.84
C TYR A 54 -1.49 -16.20 -26.19
N HIS A 55 -1.90 -16.46 -24.95
CA HIS A 55 -1.64 -17.74 -24.29
C HIS A 55 -2.45 -18.84 -24.96
N SER A 56 -1.89 -20.04 -25.07
CA SER A 56 -2.50 -21.16 -25.79
C SER A 56 -3.15 -22.17 -24.85
N TYR A 57 -2.55 -22.43 -23.69
CA TYR A 57 -3.07 -23.39 -22.71
C TYR A 57 -3.08 -22.83 -21.29
N LEU A 58 -4.05 -23.26 -20.50
CA LEU A 58 -4.18 -23.03 -19.06
C LEU A 58 -4.11 -24.37 -18.34
N ILE A 59 -3.13 -24.51 -17.46
CA ILE A 59 -2.85 -25.72 -16.70
C ILE A 59 -3.27 -25.48 -15.26
N ILE A 60 -4.18 -26.30 -14.74
CA ILE A 60 -4.74 -26.21 -13.39
C ILE A 60 -4.36 -27.46 -12.63
N SER A 61 -3.50 -27.34 -11.62
CA SER A 61 -3.19 -28.46 -10.72
C SER A 61 -4.20 -28.53 -9.59
N LEU A 62 -4.91 -29.65 -9.52
CA LEU A 62 -5.75 -30.02 -8.38
C LEU A 62 -4.94 -30.91 -7.43
N GLU A 63 -5.56 -31.35 -6.34
CA GLU A 63 -4.92 -32.18 -5.32
C GLU A 63 -4.48 -33.56 -5.82
N ALA A 64 -5.27 -34.20 -6.67
CA ALA A 64 -5.01 -35.56 -7.16
C ALA A 64 -4.85 -35.67 -8.68
N ARG A 65 -5.09 -34.60 -9.44
CA ARG A 65 -5.03 -34.60 -10.92
C ARG A 65 -4.68 -33.23 -11.47
N THR A 66 -4.31 -33.17 -12.74
CA THR A 66 -4.11 -31.92 -13.48
C THR A 66 -5.17 -31.79 -14.58
N MET A 67 -5.72 -30.58 -14.73
CA MET A 67 -6.72 -30.23 -15.74
C MET A 67 -6.11 -29.23 -16.72
N VAL A 68 -6.35 -29.42 -18.02
CA VAL A 68 -5.78 -28.57 -19.08
C VAL A 68 -6.91 -27.98 -19.91
N LEU A 69 -6.90 -26.65 -20.08
CA LEU A 69 -7.85 -25.93 -20.91
C LEU A 69 -7.12 -25.28 -22.08
N GLU A 70 -7.73 -25.36 -23.26
CA GLU A 70 -7.29 -24.62 -24.44
C GLU A 70 -7.88 -23.21 -24.41
N MET A 71 -7.00 -22.23 -24.69
CA MET A 71 -7.27 -20.80 -24.58
C MET A 71 -7.55 -20.23 -25.98
N ALA A 72 -8.72 -20.55 -26.53
CA ALA A 72 -9.22 -19.95 -27.77
C ALA A 72 -10.25 -18.85 -27.44
N GLU A 73 -11.21 -18.60 -28.35
CA GLU A 73 -12.36 -17.72 -28.06
C GLU A 73 -13.16 -18.20 -26.84
N ASN A 74 -13.25 -19.51 -26.63
CA ASN A 74 -13.87 -20.11 -25.45
C ASN A 74 -12.85 -20.97 -24.69
N LEU A 75 -13.03 -21.06 -23.38
CA LEU A 75 -12.24 -21.91 -22.49
C LEU A 75 -12.78 -23.33 -22.56
N ASN A 76 -12.12 -24.20 -23.32
CA ASN A 76 -12.53 -25.60 -23.49
C ASN A 76 -11.59 -26.52 -22.73
N GLU A 77 -12.15 -27.45 -21.95
CA GLU A 77 -11.34 -28.50 -21.30
C GLU A 77 -10.88 -29.52 -22.35
N VAL A 78 -9.56 -29.72 -22.45
CA VAL A 78 -8.90 -30.63 -23.40
C VAL A 78 -8.10 -31.71 -22.66
N THR A 79 -8.38 -31.94 -21.37
CA THR A 79 -7.62 -32.85 -20.49
C THR A 79 -7.45 -34.26 -21.07
N GLU A 80 -8.44 -34.77 -21.82
CA GLU A 80 -8.42 -36.13 -22.39
C GLU A 80 -7.70 -36.23 -23.75
N SER A 81 -7.48 -35.11 -24.44
CA SER A 81 -6.92 -35.08 -25.80
C SER A 81 -5.46 -34.62 -25.86
N VAL A 82 -4.84 -34.38 -24.70
CA VAL A 82 -3.47 -33.86 -24.61
C VAL A 82 -2.56 -34.82 -23.85
N ASP A 83 -1.27 -34.85 -24.20
CA ASP A 83 -0.28 -35.75 -23.59
C ASP A 83 0.32 -35.21 -22.28
N TYR A 84 -0.28 -34.15 -21.71
CA TYR A 84 0.12 -33.64 -20.41
C TYR A 84 -0.03 -34.72 -19.33
N PHE A 85 0.77 -34.63 -18.28
CA PHE A 85 0.62 -35.49 -17.12
C PHE A 85 -0.63 -35.08 -16.33
N VAL A 86 -1.73 -35.82 -16.52
CA VAL A 86 -3.03 -35.53 -15.90
C VAL A 86 -3.33 -36.37 -14.66
N GLN A 87 -2.63 -37.50 -14.47
CA GLN A 87 -2.89 -38.48 -13.41
C GLN A 87 -2.43 -38.06 -12.01
N GLY A 88 -1.76 -36.91 -11.88
CA GLY A 88 -1.28 -36.41 -10.61
C GLY A 88 -1.10 -34.89 -10.60
N ARG A 89 -0.49 -34.40 -9.52
CA ARG A 89 -0.27 -32.98 -9.27
C ARG A 89 0.86 -32.43 -10.13
N THR A 90 0.63 -31.28 -10.75
CA THR A 90 1.67 -30.47 -11.40
C THR A 90 2.26 -29.49 -10.38
N ILE A 91 3.59 -29.42 -10.30
CA ILE A 91 4.31 -28.53 -9.39
C ILE A 91 4.60 -27.18 -10.06
N ALA A 92 4.99 -27.21 -11.33
CA ALA A 92 5.22 -26.02 -12.14
C ALA A 92 5.03 -26.33 -13.62
N ALA A 93 4.57 -25.33 -14.38
CA ALA A 93 4.58 -25.38 -15.82
C ALA A 93 5.04 -24.04 -16.40
N GLY A 94 5.70 -24.08 -17.55
CA GLY A 94 6.26 -22.88 -18.19
C GLY A 94 6.71 -23.14 -19.62
N ASN A 95 7.37 -22.14 -20.21
CA ASN A 95 7.86 -22.20 -21.58
C ASN A 95 9.38 -22.38 -21.63
N LEU A 96 9.84 -23.14 -22.62
CA LEU A 96 11.25 -23.30 -22.99
C LEU A 96 11.46 -23.03 -24.48
N PHE A 97 12.71 -22.77 -24.85
CA PHE A 97 13.21 -22.60 -26.20
C PHE A 97 12.51 -21.48 -26.98
N GLY A 98 12.30 -20.32 -26.35
CA GLY A 98 11.61 -19.19 -26.98
C GLY A 98 10.13 -19.45 -27.24
N ARG A 99 9.43 -20.13 -26.32
CA ARG A 99 8.00 -20.53 -26.40
C ARG A 99 7.69 -21.60 -27.45
N ARG A 100 8.71 -22.30 -27.97
CA ARG A 100 8.54 -23.45 -28.88
C ARG A 100 8.09 -24.72 -28.15
N ARG A 101 8.42 -24.86 -26.86
CA ARG A 101 8.00 -26.00 -26.03
C ARG A 101 7.38 -25.54 -24.73
N VAL A 102 6.53 -26.40 -24.19
CA VAL A 102 5.99 -26.31 -22.83
C VAL A 102 6.72 -27.34 -21.98
N VAL A 103 7.15 -26.95 -20.79
CA VAL A 103 7.65 -27.88 -19.76
C VAL A 103 6.60 -28.01 -18.66
N GLN A 104 6.28 -29.24 -18.29
CA GLN A 104 5.42 -29.57 -17.16
C GLN A 104 6.20 -30.42 -16.17
N VAL A 105 6.40 -29.94 -14.96
CA VAL A 105 7.09 -30.68 -13.88
C VAL A 105 6.07 -31.19 -12.87
N TYR A 106 6.13 -32.48 -12.57
CA TYR A 106 5.31 -33.15 -11.57
C TYR A 106 6.21 -33.84 -10.52
N GLU A 107 5.62 -34.43 -9.48
CA GLU A 107 6.35 -34.90 -8.29
C GLU A 107 7.52 -35.85 -8.56
N ARG A 108 7.46 -36.62 -9.66
CA ARG A 108 8.41 -37.69 -9.98
C ARG A 108 9.03 -37.58 -11.38
N GLY A 109 8.82 -36.49 -12.11
CA GLY A 109 9.33 -36.33 -13.47
C GLY A 109 8.98 -34.99 -14.12
N ALA A 110 9.41 -34.82 -15.36
CA ALA A 110 9.12 -33.66 -16.18
C ALA A 110 8.82 -34.06 -17.63
N ARG A 111 7.77 -33.48 -18.22
CA ARG A 111 7.41 -33.64 -19.63
C ARG A 111 7.72 -32.38 -20.42
N ILE A 112 8.27 -32.55 -21.61
CA ILE A 112 8.44 -31.51 -22.62
C ILE A 112 7.43 -31.76 -23.72
N LEU A 113 6.65 -30.73 -24.06
CA LEU A 113 5.53 -30.81 -24.99
C LEU A 113 5.68 -29.80 -26.12
N ASP A 114 5.28 -30.22 -27.33
CA ASP A 114 5.03 -29.39 -28.50
C ASP A 114 3.51 -29.16 -28.62
N GLY A 115 3.02 -28.12 -27.93
CA GLY A 115 1.59 -27.85 -27.83
C GLY A 115 0.88 -28.91 -26.98
N SER A 116 0.10 -29.76 -27.63
CA SER A 116 -0.61 -30.90 -27.00
C SER A 116 0.19 -32.20 -27.00
N PHE A 117 1.23 -32.31 -27.83
CA PHE A 117 1.96 -33.57 -28.05
C PHE A 117 3.21 -33.65 -27.17
N MET A 118 3.42 -34.76 -26.49
CA MET A 118 4.63 -34.98 -25.69
C MET A 118 5.81 -35.34 -26.60
N THR A 119 6.92 -34.61 -26.48
CA THR A 119 8.16 -34.89 -27.23
C THR A 119 9.16 -35.67 -26.41
N HIS A 120 9.16 -35.47 -25.09
CA HIS A 120 10.15 -36.04 -24.18
C HIS A 120 9.57 -36.18 -22.77
N ASP A 121 9.87 -37.29 -22.10
CA ASP A 121 9.43 -37.59 -20.73
C ASP A 121 10.64 -38.01 -19.90
N GLU A 122 10.96 -37.23 -18.88
CA GLU A 122 12.11 -37.45 -18.00
C GLU A 122 11.62 -37.88 -16.61
N SER A 123 12.03 -39.09 -16.20
CA SER A 123 11.67 -39.66 -14.89
C SER A 123 12.80 -39.46 -13.88
N PHE A 124 12.46 -38.97 -12.68
CA PHE A 124 13.44 -38.70 -11.62
C PHE A 124 13.65 -39.87 -10.65
N VAL A 125 13.00 -41.00 -10.90
CA VAL A 125 13.11 -42.23 -10.10
C VAL A 125 14.51 -42.83 -10.32
N ALA A 126 15.24 -43.07 -9.23
CA ALA A 126 16.55 -43.72 -9.29
C ALA A 126 16.39 -45.13 -9.91
N SER A 127 16.96 -45.34 -11.09
CA SER A 127 16.88 -46.60 -11.83
C SER A 127 17.83 -47.69 -11.31
N ASN A 128 18.16 -47.69 -10.01
CA ASN A 128 19.01 -48.71 -9.39
C ASN A 128 18.65 -48.91 -7.90
N SER A 129 17.64 -49.75 -7.63
CA SER A 129 17.48 -50.39 -6.31
C SER A 129 16.78 -51.75 -6.47
N GLU A 130 17.39 -52.67 -7.20
CA GLU A 130 17.24 -54.10 -6.90
C GLU A 130 18.05 -54.43 -5.64
N SER A 131 17.60 -53.93 -4.49
CA SER A 131 17.92 -54.47 -3.16
C SER A 131 17.13 -53.67 -2.12
N GLY A 132 16.31 -54.39 -1.36
CA GLY A 132 15.39 -53.81 -0.39
C GLY A 132 16.07 -53.05 0.73
N SER A 133 15.85 -51.74 0.79
CA SER A 133 15.61 -51.01 2.02
C SER A 133 14.79 -49.76 1.67
N GLY A 134 13.73 -49.49 2.42
CA GLY A 134 12.70 -48.50 2.09
C GLY A 134 13.14 -47.04 2.27
N SER A 135 14.06 -46.54 1.45
CA SER A 135 14.20 -45.09 1.28
C SER A 135 13.10 -44.60 0.34
N GLU A 136 12.15 -43.82 0.85
CA GLU A 136 11.18 -43.10 0.01
C GLU A 136 11.94 -42.35 -1.10
N SER A 137 11.56 -42.60 -2.36
CA SER A 137 12.14 -41.91 -3.51
C SER A 137 11.92 -40.40 -3.36
N ALA A 138 12.99 -39.60 -3.35
CA ALA A 138 12.91 -38.15 -3.26
C ALA A 138 12.01 -37.58 -4.36
N THR A 139 11.08 -36.68 -3.99
CA THR A 139 10.16 -36.01 -4.91
C THR A 139 10.56 -34.57 -5.11
N VAL A 140 10.06 -33.95 -6.18
CA VAL A 140 10.29 -32.53 -6.44
C VAL A 140 9.49 -31.70 -5.43
N LEU A 141 10.14 -30.73 -4.81
CA LEU A 141 9.54 -29.83 -3.81
C LEU A 141 9.26 -28.44 -4.38
N SER A 142 10.18 -27.88 -5.18
CA SER A 142 10.00 -26.57 -5.82
C SER A 142 10.78 -26.49 -7.14
N VAL A 143 10.33 -25.64 -8.05
CA VAL A 143 10.88 -25.52 -9.41
C VAL A 143 11.08 -24.04 -9.78
N SER A 144 12.18 -23.71 -10.44
CA SER A 144 12.41 -22.40 -11.06
C SER A 144 12.76 -22.60 -12.54
N ILE A 145 12.09 -21.85 -13.42
CA ILE A 145 12.22 -22.00 -14.88
C ILE A 145 12.84 -20.71 -15.44
N ALA A 146 14.00 -20.82 -16.09
CA ALA A 146 14.62 -19.72 -16.84
C ALA A 146 15.24 -20.29 -18.12
N ASP A 147 14.51 -20.17 -19.22
CA ASP A 147 14.89 -20.67 -20.55
C ASP A 147 16.38 -20.43 -20.88
N PRO A 148 17.19 -21.47 -21.19
CA PRO A 148 16.82 -22.89 -21.42
C PRO A 148 16.95 -23.84 -20.22
N TYR A 149 17.07 -23.32 -19.00
CA TYR A 149 17.30 -24.10 -17.78
C TYR A 149 16.04 -24.27 -16.92
N VAL A 150 15.92 -25.44 -16.28
CA VAL A 150 14.91 -25.69 -15.24
C VAL A 150 15.60 -26.23 -13.99
N LEU A 151 15.51 -25.48 -12.89
CA LEU A 151 16.09 -25.82 -11.60
C LEU A 151 15.05 -26.56 -10.76
N LEU A 152 15.44 -27.72 -10.23
CA LEU A 152 14.61 -28.58 -9.39
C LEU A 152 15.23 -28.65 -7.99
N ARG A 153 14.43 -28.41 -6.96
CA ARG A 153 14.79 -28.72 -5.57
C ARG A 153 13.99 -29.93 -5.12
N MET A 154 14.69 -30.92 -4.59
CA MET A 154 14.13 -32.19 -4.15
C MET A 154 13.79 -32.17 -2.65
N THR A 155 12.96 -33.10 -2.17
CA THR A 155 12.59 -33.22 -0.75
C THR A 155 13.74 -33.61 0.17
N ASP A 156 14.80 -34.23 -0.36
CA ASP A 156 16.03 -34.57 0.36
C ASP A 156 17.00 -33.38 0.51
N GLY A 157 16.63 -32.20 -0.02
CA GLY A 157 17.45 -30.99 0.01
C GLY A 157 18.45 -30.86 -1.14
N SER A 158 18.51 -31.83 -2.06
CA SER A 158 19.37 -31.77 -3.25
C SER A 158 18.78 -30.88 -4.34
N ILE A 159 19.66 -30.38 -5.23
CA ILE A 159 19.31 -29.60 -6.41
C ILE A 159 19.65 -30.42 -7.66
N ARG A 160 18.76 -30.43 -8.66
CA ARG A 160 19.01 -30.94 -10.01
C ARG A 160 18.75 -29.85 -11.03
N LEU A 161 19.56 -29.79 -12.09
CA LEU A 161 19.40 -28.84 -13.19
C LEU A 161 19.06 -29.60 -14.47
N LEU A 162 17.92 -29.24 -15.07
CA LEU A 162 17.56 -29.64 -16.42
C LEU A 162 18.13 -28.60 -17.40
N ILE A 163 18.97 -29.04 -18.33
CA ILE A 163 19.58 -28.21 -19.37
C ILE A 163 18.93 -28.53 -20.70
N GLY A 164 18.22 -27.56 -21.25
CA GLY A 164 17.70 -27.63 -22.61
C GLY A 164 18.77 -27.33 -23.66
N ASP A 165 18.84 -28.16 -24.70
CA ASP A 165 19.59 -27.85 -25.93
C ASP A 165 18.68 -27.08 -26.90
N PRO A 166 18.96 -25.79 -27.19
CA PRO A 166 18.13 -24.98 -28.08
C PRO A 166 18.01 -25.52 -29.51
N ASN A 167 18.96 -26.34 -29.96
CA ASN A 167 18.97 -26.89 -31.32
C ASN A 167 18.05 -28.10 -31.45
N THR A 168 18.15 -29.05 -30.52
CA THR A 168 17.36 -30.27 -30.53
C THR A 168 16.02 -30.15 -29.80
N CYS A 169 15.83 -29.08 -29.01
CA CYS A 169 14.69 -28.90 -28.09
C CYS A 169 14.51 -30.05 -27.09
N ASN A 170 15.58 -30.80 -26.82
CA ASN A 170 15.63 -31.84 -25.81
C ASN A 170 16.23 -31.29 -24.51
N VAL A 171 16.01 -32.01 -23.42
CA VAL A 171 16.48 -31.62 -22.09
C VAL A 171 17.34 -32.75 -21.52
N SER A 172 18.40 -32.39 -20.80
CA SER A 172 19.27 -33.33 -20.09
C SER A 172 19.32 -32.99 -18.60
N VAL A 173 19.43 -33.99 -17.73
CA VAL A 173 19.52 -33.79 -16.27
C VAL A 173 20.99 -33.76 -15.85
N ILE A 174 21.39 -32.74 -15.09
CA ILE A 174 22.67 -32.66 -14.40
C ILE A 174 22.43 -32.52 -12.90
N THR A 175 23.13 -33.35 -12.12
CA THR A 175 23.24 -33.19 -10.67
C THR A 175 24.61 -32.56 -10.37
N PRO A 176 24.67 -31.32 -9.84
CA PRO A 176 25.96 -30.69 -9.57
C PRO A 176 26.64 -31.36 -8.37
N SER A 177 27.89 -31.82 -8.55
CA SER A 177 28.66 -32.55 -7.53
C SER A 177 28.92 -31.76 -6.25
N LEU A 178 28.87 -30.42 -6.32
CA LEU A 178 29.01 -29.53 -5.16
C LEU A 178 27.97 -29.84 -4.06
N PHE A 179 26.75 -30.17 -4.45
CA PHE A 179 25.64 -30.46 -3.52
C PHE A 179 25.61 -31.92 -3.06
N GLU A 180 26.35 -32.83 -3.71
CA GLU A 180 26.53 -34.21 -3.24
C GLU A 180 27.61 -34.30 -2.15
N ILE A 181 28.65 -33.45 -2.22
CA ILE A 181 29.80 -33.47 -1.30
C ILE A 181 29.53 -32.60 -0.06
N SER A 182 28.80 -31.50 -0.20
CA SER A 182 28.48 -30.61 0.92
C SER A 182 27.23 -31.10 1.66
N LYS A 183 27.32 -31.38 2.97
CA LYS A 183 26.14 -31.68 3.83
C LYS A 183 25.24 -30.45 4.07
N LYS A 184 25.32 -29.40 3.24
CA LYS A 184 24.55 -28.16 3.41
C LYS A 184 23.17 -28.33 2.77
N SER A 185 22.14 -28.43 3.59
CA SER A 185 20.73 -28.50 3.14
C SER A 185 20.27 -27.18 2.53
N VAL A 186 19.63 -27.23 1.35
CA VAL A 186 19.11 -26.05 0.65
C VAL A 186 17.70 -25.72 1.12
N SER A 187 17.50 -24.49 1.60
CA SER A 187 16.20 -24.01 2.06
C SER A 187 15.35 -23.45 0.91
N ALA A 188 15.94 -22.66 0.01
CA ALA A 188 15.28 -22.02 -1.12
C ALA A 188 16.27 -21.80 -2.28
N SER A 189 15.78 -21.79 -3.52
CA SER A 189 16.61 -21.54 -4.71
C SER A 189 15.81 -20.93 -5.86
N THR A 190 16.48 -20.23 -6.76
CA THR A 190 15.86 -19.57 -7.92
C THR A 190 16.85 -19.34 -9.05
N LEU A 191 16.35 -19.28 -10.28
CA LEU A 191 17.12 -18.90 -11.46
C LEU A 191 16.92 -17.42 -11.77
N TYR A 192 18.01 -16.71 -12.04
CA TYR A 192 18.01 -15.31 -12.47
C TYR A 192 18.60 -15.21 -13.88
N HIS A 193 17.84 -14.63 -14.81
CA HIS A 193 18.30 -14.38 -16.17
C HIS A 193 18.57 -12.87 -16.35
N ASP A 194 19.83 -12.51 -16.58
CA ASP A 194 20.25 -11.13 -16.81
C ASP A 194 20.04 -10.71 -18.27
N LYS A 195 18.77 -10.68 -18.70
CA LYS A 195 18.36 -10.29 -20.06
C LYS A 195 18.58 -8.80 -20.30
N GLY A 196 19.08 -8.41 -21.47
CA GLY A 196 19.09 -7.02 -21.95
C GLY A 196 20.23 -6.74 -22.93
N PRO A 197 20.21 -5.59 -23.63
CA PRO A 197 21.28 -5.20 -24.55
C PRO A 197 22.63 -5.02 -23.84
N GLU A 198 22.60 -4.72 -22.54
CA GLU A 198 23.76 -4.72 -21.65
C GLU A 198 23.36 -5.46 -20.35
N PRO A 199 23.81 -6.71 -20.15
CA PRO A 199 23.58 -7.45 -18.91
C PRO A 199 24.11 -6.65 -17.71
N TRP A 200 23.26 -6.45 -16.70
CA TRP A 200 23.55 -5.53 -15.60
C TRP A 200 24.60 -6.10 -14.63
N LEU A 201 24.57 -7.41 -14.34
CA LEU A 201 25.55 -8.05 -13.46
C LEU A 201 26.93 -8.11 -14.10
N ARG A 202 27.06 -8.16 -15.44
CA ARG A 202 28.38 -8.06 -16.10
C ARG A 202 29.10 -6.75 -15.73
N LYS A 203 28.37 -5.65 -15.51
CA LYS A 203 28.94 -4.35 -15.07
C LYS A 203 29.54 -4.37 -13.68
N THR A 204 29.12 -5.31 -12.83
CA THR A 204 29.65 -5.45 -11.46
C THR A 204 30.90 -6.34 -11.40
N SER A 205 31.33 -6.86 -12.56
CA SER A 205 32.51 -7.69 -12.65
C SER A 205 33.80 -6.89 -12.76
N THR A 206 34.88 -7.43 -12.18
CA THR A 206 36.24 -6.86 -12.28
C THR A 206 36.78 -6.87 -13.71
N ASP A 207 36.25 -7.73 -14.59
CA ASP A 207 36.68 -7.86 -15.99
C ASP A 207 35.90 -6.94 -16.94
N ALA A 208 34.97 -6.12 -16.42
CA ALA A 208 34.09 -5.26 -17.23
C ALA A 208 34.84 -4.24 -18.12
N TRP A 209 36.09 -3.91 -17.78
CA TRP A 209 36.98 -3.06 -18.59
C TRP A 209 37.50 -3.75 -19.86
N LEU A 210 37.57 -5.08 -19.90
CA LEU A 210 38.02 -5.84 -21.08
C LEU A 210 36.89 -6.06 -22.10
N SER A 211 35.62 -6.01 -21.67
CA SER A 211 34.45 -6.27 -22.52
C SER A 211 33.79 -5.03 -23.11
N THR A 212 34.20 -3.82 -22.71
CA THR A 212 33.67 -2.55 -23.23
C THR A 212 34.51 -1.97 -24.38
N GLY A 213 35.47 -2.74 -24.89
CA GLY A 213 36.21 -2.42 -26.12
C GLY A 213 35.27 -2.35 -27.32
N ILE A 214 35.01 -1.11 -27.74
CA ILE A 214 34.31 -0.69 -28.96
C ILE A 214 34.59 -1.64 -30.14
N SER A 215 33.62 -2.46 -30.50
CA SER A 215 33.43 -2.88 -31.89
C SER A 215 32.41 -1.94 -32.51
N GLU A 216 32.90 -0.86 -33.14
CA GLU A 216 32.14 -0.14 -34.15
C GLU A 216 31.61 -1.18 -35.16
N ALA A 217 30.29 -1.24 -35.31
CA ALA A 217 29.65 -2.06 -36.32
C ALA A 217 30.12 -1.58 -37.71
N ILE A 218 31.03 -2.34 -38.32
CA ILE A 218 31.24 -2.28 -39.76
C ILE A 218 30.06 -3.01 -40.39
N ASP A 219 29.34 -2.32 -41.28
CA ASP A 219 28.25 -2.85 -42.10
C ASP A 219 28.65 -4.21 -42.69
N GLY A 220 27.97 -5.25 -42.21
CA GLY A 220 28.12 -6.62 -42.65
C GLY A 220 26.82 -7.34 -42.39
N THR A 221 26.02 -7.49 -43.43
CA THR A 221 24.85 -8.37 -43.48
C THR A 221 25.27 -9.78 -43.09
N ASP A 222 25.03 -10.16 -41.85
CA ASP A 222 24.71 -11.53 -41.41
C ASP A 222 24.20 -11.49 -39.96
N CYS A 223 23.08 -12.16 -39.74
CA CYS A 223 22.33 -12.20 -38.49
C CYS A 223 23.16 -12.89 -37.38
N ALA A 224 23.87 -12.13 -36.55
CA ALA A 224 24.53 -12.65 -35.36
C ALA A 224 23.47 -13.12 -34.32
N PRO A 225 23.72 -14.21 -33.57
CA PRO A 225 22.79 -14.64 -32.53
C PRO A 225 22.66 -13.53 -31.48
N GLN A 226 21.43 -13.07 -31.22
CA GLN A 226 21.15 -12.19 -30.08
C GLN A 226 21.84 -12.77 -28.84
N ASP A 227 22.75 -12.02 -28.23
CA ASP A 227 23.47 -12.41 -27.01
C ASP A 227 22.44 -12.78 -25.93
N GLN A 228 22.25 -14.08 -25.70
CA GLN A 228 21.35 -14.62 -24.68
C GLN A 228 22.06 -14.38 -23.35
N GLY A 229 21.73 -13.28 -22.67
CA GLY A 229 22.40 -12.85 -21.43
C GLY A 229 22.61 -13.94 -20.38
N ASP A 230 23.50 -13.68 -19.42
CA ASP A 230 23.94 -14.71 -18.47
C ASP A 230 22.81 -15.16 -17.53
N ILE A 231 22.83 -16.46 -17.18
CA ILE A 231 21.89 -17.05 -16.23
C ILE A 231 22.65 -17.50 -14.98
N TYR A 232 22.12 -17.11 -13.82
CA TYR A 232 22.68 -17.42 -12.51
C TYR A 232 21.71 -18.26 -11.70
N CYS A 233 22.25 -19.18 -10.90
CA CYS A 233 21.51 -19.92 -9.90
C CYS A 233 21.76 -19.31 -8.53
N VAL A 234 20.72 -18.83 -7.85
CA VAL A 234 20.83 -18.26 -6.50
C VAL A 234 20.27 -19.28 -5.50
N VAL A 235 21.07 -19.63 -4.50
CA VAL A 235 20.77 -20.66 -3.51
C VAL A 235 20.88 -20.09 -2.11
N CYS A 236 19.87 -20.34 -1.27
CA CYS A 236 19.93 -20.08 0.15
C CYS A 236 19.92 -21.40 0.92
N TYR A 237 20.86 -21.56 1.85
CA TYR A 237 20.99 -22.75 2.70
C TYR A 237 20.19 -22.62 3.99
N GLU A 238 19.90 -23.75 4.63
CA GLU A 238 19.28 -23.75 5.97
C GLU A 238 20.14 -23.09 7.05
N SER A 239 21.45 -22.94 6.80
CA SER A 239 22.35 -22.16 7.67
C SER A 239 22.15 -20.64 7.58
N GLY A 240 21.35 -20.15 6.63
CA GLY A 240 21.14 -18.73 6.37
C GLY A 240 22.15 -18.10 5.39
N ALA A 241 23.10 -18.88 4.86
CA ALA A 241 24.03 -18.42 3.84
C ALA A 241 23.35 -18.37 2.46
N LEU A 242 23.69 -17.36 1.65
CA LEU A 242 23.22 -17.18 0.29
C LEU A 242 24.41 -17.17 -0.67
N GLU A 243 24.39 -18.05 -1.67
CA GLU A 243 25.43 -18.19 -2.68
C GLU A 243 24.82 -18.04 -4.09
N MET A 244 25.53 -17.37 -5.00
CA MET A 244 25.16 -17.24 -6.42
C MET A 244 26.16 -17.99 -7.28
N PHE A 245 25.66 -18.77 -8.24
CA PHE A 245 26.46 -19.60 -9.13
C PHE A 245 26.24 -19.23 -10.60
N ASP A 246 27.29 -19.28 -11.41
CA ASP A 246 27.16 -19.18 -12.88
C ASP A 246 26.64 -20.49 -13.48
N LEU A 247 25.85 -20.43 -14.54
CA LEU A 247 25.38 -21.62 -15.27
C LEU A 247 26.02 -21.68 -16.67
N PRO A 248 26.33 -22.90 -17.18
CA PRO A 248 26.08 -24.21 -16.57
C PRO A 248 27.19 -24.72 -15.62
N SER A 249 28.27 -23.97 -15.41
CA SER A 249 29.47 -24.43 -14.70
C SER A 249 29.33 -24.60 -13.18
N PHE A 250 28.34 -23.95 -12.57
CA PHE A 250 28.15 -23.92 -11.11
C PHE A 250 29.36 -23.41 -10.32
N ASN A 251 30.09 -22.42 -10.85
CA ASN A 251 31.12 -21.72 -10.07
C ASN A 251 30.46 -20.67 -9.18
N CYS A 252 30.82 -20.64 -7.90
CA CYS A 252 30.35 -19.60 -6.98
C CYS A 252 30.94 -18.24 -7.39
N VAL A 253 30.08 -17.26 -7.64
CA VAL A 253 30.44 -15.90 -8.10
C VAL A 253 30.11 -14.80 -7.09
N PHE A 254 29.35 -15.10 -6.05
CA PHE A 254 28.98 -14.18 -4.96
C PHE A 254 28.49 -14.99 -3.75
N SER A 255 28.89 -14.60 -2.53
CA SER A 255 28.45 -15.26 -1.30
C SER A 255 28.12 -14.27 -0.19
N VAL A 256 27.14 -14.60 0.65
CA VAL A 256 26.73 -13.86 1.86
C VAL A 256 26.49 -14.86 2.98
N ASP A 257 27.14 -14.65 4.12
CA ASP A 257 27.08 -15.63 5.23
C ASP A 257 25.75 -15.63 5.98
N THR A 258 25.10 -14.48 6.14
CA THR A 258 23.92 -14.29 7.03
C THR A 258 22.77 -13.53 6.35
N PHE A 259 22.24 -14.07 5.25
CA PHE A 259 21.11 -13.44 4.53
C PHE A 259 19.83 -13.35 5.38
N MET A 260 19.57 -14.35 6.24
CA MET A 260 18.40 -14.39 7.13
C MET A 260 18.36 -13.26 8.18
N SER A 261 19.51 -12.67 8.50
CA SER A 261 19.61 -11.56 9.46
C SER A 261 18.93 -10.29 8.93
N GLY A 262 18.81 -10.13 7.60
CA GLY A 262 18.16 -8.94 7.05
C GLY A 262 19.03 -7.67 7.16
N MET A 263 20.35 -7.80 7.05
CA MET A 263 21.29 -6.68 7.11
C MET A 263 20.92 -5.56 6.13
N THR A 264 21.15 -4.30 6.49
CA THR A 264 20.84 -3.15 5.61
C THR A 264 21.59 -3.20 4.28
N TYR A 265 22.81 -3.72 4.29
CA TYR A 265 23.66 -3.88 3.11
C TYR A 265 24.11 -5.32 2.98
N LEU A 266 24.02 -5.89 1.78
CA LEU A 266 24.68 -7.16 1.45
C LEU A 266 25.88 -6.88 0.56
N TYR A 267 26.98 -7.51 0.91
CA TYR A 267 28.24 -7.47 0.18
C TYR A 267 28.85 -8.86 0.16
N ASP A 268 29.75 -9.07 -0.79
CA ASP A 268 30.37 -10.36 -1.01
C ASP A 268 31.35 -10.73 0.10
N THR A 269 31.07 -11.82 0.82
CA THR A 269 31.93 -12.38 1.88
C THR A 269 32.95 -13.40 1.35
N PHE A 270 32.85 -13.78 0.07
CA PHE A 270 33.70 -14.80 -0.55
C PHE A 270 35.20 -14.49 -0.50
N THR A 271 35.58 -13.22 -0.33
CA THR A 271 36.98 -12.76 -0.28
C THR A 271 37.62 -12.76 1.12
N ARG A 272 36.92 -13.20 2.16
CA ARG A 272 37.48 -13.22 3.51
C ARG A 272 38.41 -14.44 3.66
N GLU A 273 39.73 -14.22 3.68
CA GLU A 273 40.65 -15.24 4.18
C GLU A 273 40.23 -15.62 5.61
N PRO A 274 40.23 -16.91 5.97
CA PRO A 274 40.08 -17.30 7.36
C PRO A 274 41.28 -16.73 8.12
N SER A 275 41.06 -15.65 8.88
CA SER A 275 42.13 -15.03 9.65
C SER A 275 42.83 -16.09 10.51
N LYS A 276 44.14 -16.23 10.32
CA LYS A 276 45.03 -17.04 11.17
C LYS A 276 45.17 -16.39 12.56
N ASP A 277 44.07 -16.32 13.31
CA ASP A 277 44.11 -16.20 14.77
C ASP A 277 42.69 -16.44 15.34
N PRO A 278 42.33 -17.67 15.73
CA PRO A 278 41.03 -17.97 16.35
C PRO A 278 40.88 -17.40 17.76
N GLN A 279 41.92 -16.77 18.34
CA GLN A 279 42.00 -16.53 19.79
C GLN A 279 41.89 -15.07 20.26
N LYS A 280 41.58 -14.09 19.39
CA LYS A 280 41.40 -12.69 19.83
C LYS A 280 40.04 -12.05 19.60
N VAL A 281 39.08 -12.74 18.96
CA VAL A 281 37.70 -12.25 18.84
C VAL A 281 36.74 -12.88 19.87
N ASN A 282 37.13 -13.99 20.52
CA ASN A 282 36.27 -14.72 21.47
C ASN A 282 36.30 -14.24 22.93
N ARG A 283 37.02 -13.17 23.30
CA ARG A 283 37.11 -12.76 24.73
C ARG A 283 36.02 -11.81 25.24
N ASN A 284 35.11 -11.33 24.39
CA ASN A 284 34.00 -10.46 24.84
C ASN A 284 32.60 -11.10 24.69
N CYS A 285 32.50 -12.37 24.27
CA CYS A 285 31.21 -13.08 24.13
C CYS A 285 31.03 -14.29 25.06
N GLU A 286 32.01 -14.67 25.88
CA GLU A 286 31.95 -15.89 26.70
C GLU A 286 31.83 -15.67 28.22
N GLU A 287 31.49 -14.47 28.69
CA GLU A 287 31.08 -14.25 30.09
C GLU A 287 29.66 -13.67 30.19
N ALA A 288 28.69 -14.40 29.62
CA ALA A 288 27.27 -14.21 29.91
C ALA A 288 26.43 -15.49 29.77
N THR A 289 27.04 -16.68 29.75
CA THR A 289 26.31 -17.95 29.80
C THR A 289 25.95 -18.31 31.24
N GLY A 290 25.13 -17.46 31.84
CA GLY A 290 24.33 -17.80 33.02
C GLY A 290 22.95 -18.25 32.59
N GLN A 291 22.64 -19.53 32.80
CA GLN A 291 21.34 -20.20 32.72
C GLN A 291 20.12 -19.40 32.17
N GLY A 292 19.66 -19.78 30.97
CA GLY A 292 18.26 -19.70 30.57
C GLY A 292 17.97 -18.91 29.29
N ARG A 293 17.29 -19.58 28.35
CA ARG A 293 16.67 -19.10 27.08
C ARG A 293 17.54 -19.22 25.83
N ASN A 294 17.43 -20.38 25.17
CA ASN A 294 17.82 -20.55 23.78
C ASN A 294 16.66 -21.15 22.94
N ASP A 295 15.42 -20.71 23.22
CA ASP A 295 14.26 -21.13 22.44
C ASP A 295 13.81 -19.92 21.60
N ASN A 296 14.18 -19.87 20.30
CA ASN A 296 13.42 -19.27 19.18
C ASN A 296 14.27 -18.78 17.97
N LEU A 297 15.61 -18.72 18.03
CA LEU A 297 16.39 -18.30 16.84
C LEU A 297 16.62 -19.46 15.84
N GLU A 298 16.66 -20.70 16.32
CA GLU A 298 16.95 -21.89 15.51
C GLU A 298 15.82 -22.32 14.54
N SER A 299 14.71 -21.57 14.44
CA SER A 299 13.55 -21.94 13.60
C SER A 299 13.29 -21.03 12.39
N ILE A 300 14.00 -19.91 12.26
CA ILE A 300 13.79 -18.97 11.16
C ILE A 300 14.62 -19.38 9.95
N LYS A 301 13.95 -19.71 8.84
CA LYS A 301 14.61 -20.06 7.57
C LYS A 301 13.95 -19.36 6.39
N VAL A 302 14.71 -19.20 5.31
CA VAL A 302 14.19 -18.65 4.05
C VAL A 302 13.39 -19.75 3.35
N VAL A 303 12.09 -19.51 3.18
CA VAL A 303 11.15 -20.47 2.57
C VAL A 303 10.98 -20.25 1.07
N GLU A 304 11.21 -19.02 0.59
CA GLU A 304 11.07 -18.65 -0.81
C GLU A 304 12.08 -17.56 -1.17
N LEU A 305 12.68 -17.67 -2.36
CA LEU A 305 13.74 -16.78 -2.84
C LEU A 305 13.48 -16.45 -4.30
N VAL A 306 13.55 -15.17 -4.67
CA VAL A 306 13.34 -14.73 -6.06
C VAL A 306 14.29 -13.58 -6.37
N MET A 307 14.96 -13.64 -7.52
CA MET A 307 15.75 -12.53 -8.05
C MET A 307 15.21 -12.17 -9.43
N GLN A 308 14.88 -10.89 -9.66
CA GLN A 308 14.24 -10.45 -10.90
C GLN A 308 14.71 -9.05 -11.29
N ARG A 309 14.93 -8.85 -12.60
CA ARG A 309 15.10 -7.53 -13.21
C ARG A 309 13.95 -7.31 -14.19
N TRP A 310 13.29 -6.16 -14.10
CA TRP A 310 12.21 -5.78 -15.00
C TRP A 310 12.73 -4.95 -16.17
N SER A 311 11.92 -4.79 -17.22
CA SER A 311 12.31 -3.99 -18.38
C SER A 311 12.34 -2.49 -18.03
N GLY A 312 13.37 -1.77 -18.46
CA GLY A 312 13.51 -0.33 -18.21
C GLY A 312 14.95 0.15 -18.46
N GLN A 313 15.11 1.42 -18.84
CA GLN A 313 16.40 1.98 -19.24
C GLN A 313 17.43 1.99 -18.09
N HIS A 314 17.00 2.22 -16.84
CA HIS A 314 17.88 2.15 -15.66
C HIS A 314 17.42 1.09 -14.65
N SER A 315 16.69 0.07 -15.11
CA SER A 315 16.22 -1.00 -14.23
C SER A 315 17.37 -1.81 -13.66
N ARG A 316 17.29 -2.10 -12.36
CA ARG A 316 18.28 -2.88 -11.63
C ARG A 316 17.63 -4.14 -11.05
N PRO A 317 18.43 -5.20 -10.79
CA PRO A 317 17.92 -6.41 -10.17
C PRO A 317 17.40 -6.16 -8.75
N PHE A 318 16.31 -6.83 -8.41
CA PHE A 318 15.84 -6.98 -7.03
C PHE A 318 16.04 -8.40 -6.56
N LEU A 319 16.38 -8.58 -5.28
CA LEU A 319 16.47 -9.86 -4.58
C LEU A 319 15.43 -9.88 -3.45
N PHE A 320 14.56 -10.88 -3.47
CA PHE A 320 13.49 -11.08 -2.51
C PHE A 320 13.69 -12.39 -1.76
N GLY A 321 13.52 -12.38 -0.44
CA GLY A 321 13.48 -13.58 0.39
C GLY A 321 12.30 -13.52 1.34
N ILE A 322 11.50 -14.59 1.43
CA ILE A 322 10.45 -14.71 2.44
C ILE A 322 10.93 -15.67 3.52
N LEU A 323 10.87 -15.24 4.78
CA LEU A 323 11.22 -16.04 5.95
C LEU A 323 10.03 -16.90 6.41
N SER A 324 10.30 -17.93 7.21
CA SER A 324 9.29 -18.84 7.76
C SER A 324 8.27 -18.16 8.68
N ASP A 325 8.61 -17.01 9.26
CA ASP A 325 7.70 -16.19 10.07
C ASP A 325 6.85 -15.21 9.25
N GLY A 326 7.00 -15.20 7.92
CA GLY A 326 6.30 -14.33 6.99
C GLY A 326 7.02 -13.02 6.65
N THR A 327 8.14 -12.70 7.32
CA THR A 327 8.92 -11.49 7.02
C THR A 327 9.42 -11.51 5.56
N VAL A 328 9.21 -10.42 4.83
CA VAL A 328 9.70 -10.25 3.46
C VAL A 328 10.95 -9.38 3.47
N LEU A 329 12.08 -9.96 3.05
CA LEU A 329 13.32 -9.26 2.80
C LEU A 329 13.34 -8.81 1.34
N CYS A 330 13.53 -7.53 1.10
CA CYS A 330 13.65 -6.95 -0.24
C CYS A 330 14.93 -6.15 -0.36
N TYR A 331 15.67 -6.41 -1.43
CA TYR A 331 16.97 -5.83 -1.70
C TYR A 331 17.02 -5.31 -3.13
N HIS A 332 17.57 -4.11 -3.30
CA HIS A 332 17.80 -3.51 -4.59
C HIS A 332 19.30 -3.49 -4.88
N ALA A 333 19.70 -4.04 -6.03
CA ALA A 333 21.10 -4.11 -6.41
C ALA A 333 21.65 -2.74 -6.81
N TYR A 334 22.89 -2.47 -6.42
CA TYR A 334 23.63 -1.29 -6.86
C TYR A 334 25.09 -1.64 -7.15
N LEU A 335 25.68 -0.87 -8.07
CA LEU A 335 27.10 -0.96 -8.39
C LEU A 335 27.89 -0.17 -7.36
N PHE A 336 28.87 -0.79 -6.73
CA PHE A 336 29.79 -0.16 -5.81
C PHE A 336 31.20 -0.19 -6.38
N GLU A 337 31.66 0.97 -6.82
CA GLU A 337 33.07 1.21 -7.13
C GLU A 337 33.73 1.74 -5.86
N GLY A 338 34.52 0.89 -5.19
CA GLY A 338 35.32 1.33 -4.06
C GLY A 338 36.37 2.35 -4.51
N PRO A 339 36.87 3.22 -3.62
CA PRO A 339 38.03 4.05 -3.96
C PRO A 339 39.22 3.15 -4.27
N ASP A 340 39.58 3.05 -5.54
CA ASP A 340 40.75 2.31 -6.01
C ASP A 340 42.03 2.90 -5.38
N GLY A 341 42.65 2.16 -4.46
CA GLY A 341 44.04 2.39 -4.08
C GLY A 341 44.43 2.13 -2.61
N THR A 342 44.46 0.88 -2.16
CA THR A 342 45.37 0.42 -1.06
C THR A 342 45.64 -1.10 -1.02
N PHE A 343 45.29 -1.88 -2.05
CA PHE A 343 45.72 -3.29 -2.15
C PHE A 343 46.63 -3.59 -3.34
N LYS A 344 47.29 -2.56 -3.89
CA LYS A 344 48.37 -2.74 -4.88
C LYS A 344 49.59 -1.98 -4.40
N VAL A 345 50.42 -2.61 -3.56
CA VAL A 345 51.89 -2.54 -3.46
C VAL A 345 52.26 -3.35 -2.22
N GLU A 346 52.46 -4.67 -2.37
CA GLU A 346 53.46 -5.46 -1.60
C GLU A 346 53.56 -6.93 -2.03
N ASP A 347 52.75 -7.43 -2.98
CA ASP A 347 52.88 -8.82 -3.47
C ASP A 347 53.73 -8.99 -4.74
N SER A 348 54.41 -7.95 -5.23
CA SER A 348 55.24 -8.04 -6.44
C SER A 348 56.65 -8.60 -6.22
N VAL A 349 56.97 -9.19 -5.06
CA VAL A 349 58.31 -9.74 -4.77
C VAL A 349 58.36 -11.25 -4.52
N LEU A 350 57.22 -11.97 -4.48
CA LEU A 350 57.22 -13.42 -4.23
C LEU A 350 56.73 -14.30 -5.39
N ALA A 351 56.55 -13.73 -6.59
CA ALA A 351 56.17 -14.48 -7.79
C ALA A 351 57.36 -14.79 -8.72
N GLN A 352 58.43 -15.34 -8.17
CA GLN A 352 59.39 -16.15 -8.95
C GLN A 352 59.81 -17.33 -8.09
N ASN A 353 59.03 -18.42 -8.19
CA ASN A 353 59.42 -19.82 -8.02
C ASN A 353 58.26 -20.65 -7.43
N SER A 354 57.34 -21.11 -8.26
CA SER A 354 56.76 -22.47 -8.18
C SER A 354 55.64 -22.64 -9.20
N SER A 355 55.92 -23.43 -10.23
CA SER A 355 54.94 -24.05 -11.10
C SER A 355 54.19 -25.15 -10.35
N GLY A 356 52.88 -24.98 -10.11
CA GLY A 356 52.00 -26.06 -9.63
C GLY A 356 50.74 -25.61 -8.88
N LEU A 357 49.58 -25.88 -9.48
CA LEU A 357 48.25 -26.15 -8.89
C LEU A 357 47.60 -25.14 -7.91
N SER A 358 46.42 -24.68 -8.33
CA SER A 358 45.25 -24.12 -7.60
C SER A 358 44.93 -22.65 -7.93
N SER A 359 43.95 -22.47 -8.83
CA SER A 359 43.28 -21.21 -9.11
C SER A 359 42.52 -20.77 -7.86
N ILE A 360 43.07 -19.83 -7.10
CA ILE A 360 42.33 -19.12 -6.06
C ILE A 360 41.25 -18.29 -6.77
N SER A 361 40.02 -18.80 -6.79
CA SER A 361 38.88 -18.16 -7.46
C SER A 361 38.59 -16.81 -6.78
N SER A 362 38.94 -15.71 -7.43
CA SER A 362 38.44 -14.39 -7.03
C SER A 362 36.96 -14.28 -7.42
N SER A 363 36.10 -13.83 -6.49
CA SER A 363 34.69 -13.57 -6.77
C SER A 363 34.53 -12.65 -7.99
N ARG A 364 33.79 -13.13 -8.99
CA ARG A 364 33.60 -12.42 -10.26
C ARG A 364 32.71 -11.19 -10.15
N LEU A 365 31.84 -11.11 -9.13
CA LEU A 365 30.86 -10.02 -8.94
C LEU A 365 31.25 -9.10 -7.77
N ARG A 366 32.54 -8.79 -7.62
CA ARG A 366 33.07 -8.06 -6.47
C ARG A 366 32.43 -6.68 -6.23
N ASN A 367 31.98 -6.00 -7.29
CA ASN A 367 31.36 -4.67 -7.19
C ASN A 367 29.84 -4.73 -6.98
N LEU A 368 29.25 -5.93 -6.91
CA LEU A 368 27.82 -6.12 -6.63
C LEU A 368 27.54 -5.86 -5.16
N ARG A 369 26.58 -4.98 -4.89
CA ARG A 369 26.04 -4.77 -3.55
C ARG A 369 24.53 -4.72 -3.60
N PHE A 370 23.92 -4.98 -2.46
CA PHE A 370 22.48 -4.86 -2.30
C PHE A 370 22.14 -3.93 -1.13
N LEU A 371 21.14 -3.09 -1.32
CA LEU A 371 20.57 -2.22 -0.28
C LEU A 371 19.18 -2.73 0.08
N ARG A 372 18.91 -2.91 1.37
CA ARG A 372 17.59 -3.31 1.87
C ARG A 372 16.58 -2.19 1.62
N VAL A 373 15.45 -2.53 1.02
CA VAL A 373 14.36 -1.60 0.69
C VAL A 373 13.17 -1.89 1.59
N PRO A 374 12.60 -0.89 2.27
CA PRO A 374 11.39 -1.07 3.06
C PRO A 374 10.20 -1.42 2.16
N LEU A 375 9.37 -2.35 2.62
CA LEU A 375 8.14 -2.74 1.96
C LEU A 375 6.98 -2.52 2.92
N ASP A 376 5.92 -1.86 2.46
CA ASP A 376 4.67 -1.69 3.21
C ASP A 376 3.83 -2.97 3.11
N THR A 377 4.37 -4.10 3.60
CA THR A 377 3.76 -5.42 3.49
C THR A 377 3.54 -6.04 4.86
N TYR A 378 2.30 -6.43 5.14
CA TYR A 378 1.93 -7.10 6.38
C TYR A 378 1.67 -8.57 6.09
N ALA A 379 2.74 -9.34 5.99
CA ALA A 379 2.69 -10.77 5.72
C ALA A 379 2.84 -11.54 7.05
N LYS A 380 1.79 -11.53 7.90
CA LYS A 380 1.66 -12.60 8.89
C LYS A 380 0.64 -13.60 8.36
N GLU A 381 1.16 -14.75 7.96
CA GLU A 381 0.38 -15.91 7.59
C GLU A 381 0.62 -16.98 8.65
N GLU A 382 -0.45 -17.51 9.24
CA GLU A 382 -0.36 -18.78 9.96
C GLU A 382 -0.03 -19.83 8.90
N THR A 383 1.20 -20.34 8.91
CA THR A 383 1.59 -21.48 8.09
C THR A 383 0.74 -22.66 8.52
N SER A 384 -0.41 -22.86 7.87
CA SER A 384 -1.08 -24.17 7.91
C SER A 384 -0.08 -25.19 7.38
N SER A 385 -0.03 -26.36 7.99
CA SER A 385 0.94 -27.44 7.82
C SER A 385 0.98 -28.10 6.42
N GLY A 386 0.57 -27.39 5.37
CA GLY A 386 0.61 -27.84 3.99
C GLY A 386 1.99 -27.66 3.33
N SER A 387 2.25 -28.49 2.32
CA SER A 387 3.42 -28.42 1.45
C SER A 387 3.63 -27.00 0.88
N PRO A 388 4.86 -26.46 0.89
CA PRO A 388 5.13 -25.09 0.44
C PRO A 388 4.74 -24.94 -1.04
N CYS A 389 3.82 -24.02 -1.32
CA CYS A 389 3.48 -23.61 -2.68
C CYS A 389 4.26 -22.33 -3.00
N GLN A 390 4.66 -22.16 -4.27
CA GLN A 390 5.25 -20.90 -4.74
C GLN A 390 4.22 -19.77 -4.58
N ARG A 391 4.57 -18.73 -3.80
CA ARG A 391 3.65 -17.61 -3.55
C ARG A 391 3.93 -16.42 -4.46
N ILE A 392 5.17 -16.25 -4.89
CA ILE A 392 5.58 -15.15 -5.77
C ILE A 392 5.37 -15.58 -7.22
N THR A 393 4.45 -14.88 -7.90
CA THR A 393 4.24 -15.02 -9.34
C THR A 393 4.68 -13.74 -10.05
N ILE A 394 5.74 -13.82 -10.86
CA ILE A 394 6.24 -12.69 -11.67
C ILE A 394 5.28 -12.44 -12.84
N PHE A 395 4.98 -11.17 -13.12
CA PHE A 395 4.25 -10.75 -14.31
C PHE A 395 4.97 -9.61 -15.04
N LYS A 396 4.94 -9.67 -16.37
CA LYS A 396 5.55 -8.65 -17.23
C LYS A 396 4.56 -7.60 -17.71
N ASN A 397 3.32 -8.00 -17.94
CA ASN A 397 2.28 -7.10 -18.46
C ASN A 397 0.90 -7.54 -17.97
N ILE A 398 0.40 -6.87 -16.94
CA ILE A 398 -1.01 -6.90 -16.53
C ILE A 398 -1.51 -5.46 -16.56
N GLY A 399 -2.45 -5.17 -17.45
CA GLY A 399 -2.96 -3.81 -17.66
C GLY A 399 -1.89 -2.76 -17.98
N GLY A 400 -0.75 -3.16 -18.58
CA GLY A 400 0.39 -2.28 -18.86
C GLY A 400 1.42 -2.17 -17.73
N TYR A 401 1.23 -2.88 -16.62
CA TYR A 401 2.13 -2.88 -15.47
C TYR A 401 2.95 -4.16 -15.39
N GLN A 402 4.17 -4.02 -14.86
CA GLN A 402 5.11 -5.12 -14.61
C GLN A 402 5.41 -5.21 -13.11
N GLY A 403 5.68 -6.42 -12.62
CA GLY A 403 5.84 -6.64 -11.19
C GLY A 403 5.76 -8.10 -10.79
N PHE A 404 5.33 -8.34 -9.55
CA PHE A 404 4.96 -9.66 -9.07
C PHE A 404 3.75 -9.62 -8.15
N PHE A 405 3.05 -10.74 -8.06
CA PHE A 405 1.92 -10.94 -7.17
C PHE A 405 2.32 -11.92 -6.07
N LEU A 406 2.01 -11.58 -4.82
CA LEU A 406 2.19 -12.45 -3.67
C LEU A 406 0.84 -13.06 -3.30
N SER A 407 0.69 -14.38 -3.49
CA SER A 407 -0.48 -15.13 -3.04
C SER A 407 -0.38 -15.51 -1.55
N GLY A 408 -1.49 -15.98 -0.98
CA GLY A 408 -1.60 -16.34 0.43
C GLY A 408 -2.87 -15.78 1.08
N SER A 409 -2.86 -15.72 2.41
CA SER A 409 -3.92 -15.16 3.26
C SER A 409 -4.10 -13.66 3.08
N ARG A 410 -3.02 -12.94 2.75
CA ARG A 410 -3.00 -11.49 2.54
C ARG A 410 -2.37 -11.16 1.19
N PRO A 411 -3.12 -11.38 0.09
CA PRO A 411 -2.58 -11.19 -1.24
C PRO A 411 -2.21 -9.73 -1.52
N ALA A 412 -1.09 -9.52 -2.20
CA ALA A 412 -0.57 -8.19 -2.51
C ALA A 412 0.09 -8.13 -3.89
N TRP A 413 -0.06 -6.97 -4.52
CA TRP A 413 0.56 -6.59 -5.78
C TRP A 413 1.83 -5.81 -5.51
N PHE A 414 2.92 -6.17 -6.19
CA PHE A 414 4.18 -5.44 -6.17
C PHE A 414 4.46 -4.95 -7.59
N MET A 415 4.11 -3.70 -7.86
CA MET A 415 4.26 -3.10 -9.19
C MET A 415 5.55 -2.29 -9.26
N VAL A 416 6.32 -2.46 -10.32
CA VAL A 416 7.53 -1.66 -10.56
C VAL A 416 7.18 -0.46 -11.41
N LEU A 417 7.23 0.71 -10.80
CA LEU A 417 6.90 1.99 -11.43
C LEU A 417 8.00 3.00 -11.14
N ARG A 418 8.56 3.60 -12.20
CA ARG A 418 9.70 4.52 -12.11
C ARG A 418 10.84 3.96 -11.25
N GLU A 419 11.14 2.67 -11.45
CA GLU A 419 12.20 1.92 -10.74
C GLU A 419 11.98 1.79 -9.22
N ARG A 420 10.75 2.03 -8.75
CA ARG A 420 10.35 1.82 -7.36
C ARG A 420 9.27 0.74 -7.29
N LEU A 421 9.28 -0.02 -6.20
CA LEU A 421 8.20 -0.94 -5.90
C LEU A 421 7.03 -0.18 -5.27
N ARG A 422 5.83 -0.48 -5.74
CA ARG A 422 4.55 -0.05 -5.20
C ARG A 422 3.79 -1.28 -4.73
N VAL A 423 3.44 -1.30 -3.44
CA VAL A 423 2.74 -2.41 -2.82
C VAL A 423 1.27 -2.06 -2.67
N HIS A 424 0.39 -2.92 -3.17
CA HIS A 424 -1.06 -2.73 -3.09
C HIS A 424 -1.76 -4.01 -2.66
N SER A 425 -2.48 -4.00 -1.54
CA SER A 425 -3.18 -5.20 -1.06
C SER A 425 -4.48 -5.50 -1.84
N GLN A 426 -4.87 -6.78 -1.92
CA GLN A 426 -6.12 -7.25 -2.57
C GLN A 426 -6.97 -8.10 -1.60
N LEU A 427 -7.43 -7.52 -0.51
CA LEU A 427 -8.12 -8.27 0.55
C LEU A 427 -9.62 -8.52 0.29
N CYS A 428 -10.20 -7.94 -0.76
CA CYS A 428 -11.66 -7.98 -0.98
C CYS A 428 -12.24 -9.39 -1.20
N ASP A 429 -11.42 -10.33 -1.70
CA ASP A 429 -11.83 -11.71 -1.96
C ASP A 429 -11.26 -12.72 -0.94
N GLY A 430 -10.58 -12.23 0.10
CA GLY A 430 -9.91 -13.07 1.09
C GLY A 430 -8.61 -13.71 0.57
N SER A 431 -8.31 -14.92 1.06
CA SER A 431 -7.08 -15.63 0.70
C SER A 431 -7.10 -16.14 -0.74
N ILE A 432 -5.97 -15.95 -1.43
CA ILE A 432 -5.74 -16.40 -2.81
C ILE A 432 -4.69 -17.50 -2.79
N VAL A 433 -5.03 -18.66 -3.35
CA VAL A 433 -4.17 -19.86 -3.33
C VAL A 433 -3.28 -19.92 -4.56
N ALA A 434 -3.80 -19.53 -5.73
CA ALA A 434 -3.08 -19.62 -7.00
C ALA A 434 -3.39 -18.39 -7.87
N PHE A 435 -2.40 -17.94 -8.65
CA PHE A 435 -2.47 -16.77 -9.51
C PHE A 435 -1.66 -17.00 -10.79
N THR A 436 -2.16 -16.53 -11.94
CA THR A 436 -1.39 -16.49 -13.19
C THR A 436 -1.83 -15.34 -14.09
N VAL A 437 -0.95 -14.91 -15.00
CA VAL A 437 -1.25 -13.92 -16.05
C VAL A 437 -2.19 -14.50 -17.09
N LEU A 438 -3.04 -13.66 -17.71
CA LEU A 438 -3.86 -14.07 -18.84
C LEU A 438 -3.85 -13.01 -19.93
N HIS A 439 -3.47 -13.40 -21.13
CA HIS A 439 -3.66 -12.62 -22.34
C HIS A 439 -4.40 -13.49 -23.36
N ASN A 440 -5.65 -13.13 -23.64
CA ASN A 440 -6.52 -13.77 -24.63
C ASN A 440 -7.41 -12.69 -25.28
N VAL A 441 -8.00 -12.98 -26.44
CA VAL A 441 -8.92 -12.12 -27.21
C VAL A 441 -10.02 -11.50 -26.33
N ASN A 442 -10.59 -12.28 -25.42
CA ASN A 442 -11.65 -11.81 -24.50
C ASN A 442 -11.12 -11.06 -23.27
N CYS A 443 -9.82 -11.17 -22.98
CA CYS A 443 -9.18 -10.63 -21.79
C CYS A 443 -7.72 -10.23 -22.09
N ASN A 444 -7.55 -9.04 -22.68
CA ASN A 444 -6.23 -8.50 -22.98
C ASN A 444 -5.48 -8.12 -21.70
N HIS A 445 -4.25 -8.62 -21.54
CA HIS A 445 -3.37 -8.41 -20.38
C HIS A 445 -4.10 -8.44 -19.03
N GLY A 446 -4.98 -9.43 -18.85
CA GLY A 446 -5.68 -9.70 -17.62
C GLY A 446 -4.97 -10.70 -16.72
N LEU A 447 -5.74 -11.30 -15.83
CA LEU A 447 -5.24 -12.16 -14.76
C LEU A 447 -6.27 -13.24 -14.40
N ILE A 448 -5.78 -14.34 -13.84
CA ILE A 448 -6.60 -15.40 -13.25
C ILE A 448 -6.11 -15.65 -11.84
N TYR A 449 -7.04 -15.75 -10.88
CA TYR A 449 -6.71 -16.24 -9.54
C TYR A 449 -7.78 -17.16 -9.01
N VAL A 450 -7.37 -17.99 -8.04
CA VAL A 450 -8.25 -18.93 -7.35
C VAL A 450 -8.23 -18.62 -5.85
N THR A 451 -9.42 -18.41 -5.28
CA THR A 451 -9.56 -18.15 -3.84
C THR A 451 -9.48 -19.45 -3.03
N SER A 452 -9.21 -19.35 -1.72
CA SER A 452 -9.19 -20.51 -0.83
C SER A 452 -10.54 -21.24 -0.72
N GLN A 453 -11.65 -20.60 -1.09
CA GLN A 453 -12.97 -21.22 -1.19
C GLN A 453 -13.21 -21.96 -2.53
N GLY A 454 -12.18 -22.11 -3.37
CA GLY A 454 -12.27 -22.82 -4.65
C GLY A 454 -12.98 -22.03 -5.75
N ILE A 455 -12.94 -20.69 -5.70
CA ILE A 455 -13.55 -19.86 -6.75
C ILE A 455 -12.44 -19.39 -7.69
N LEU A 456 -12.50 -19.79 -8.97
CA LEU A 456 -11.68 -19.22 -10.04
C LEU A 456 -12.33 -17.95 -10.58
N LYS A 457 -11.53 -16.89 -10.71
CA LYS A 457 -11.96 -15.63 -11.30
C LYS A 457 -11.00 -15.21 -12.41
N ILE A 458 -11.58 -14.77 -13.53
CA ILE A 458 -10.87 -14.12 -14.63
C ILE A 458 -11.19 -12.63 -14.56
N CYS A 459 -10.14 -11.82 -14.40
CA CYS A 459 -10.28 -10.41 -14.14
C CYS A 459 -9.31 -9.56 -14.97
N GLN A 460 -9.53 -8.24 -14.96
CA GLN A 460 -8.59 -7.23 -15.43
C GLN A 460 -8.35 -6.18 -14.35
N LEU A 461 -7.18 -5.52 -14.41
CA LEU A 461 -6.93 -4.33 -13.59
C LEU A 461 -7.75 -3.15 -14.14
N PRO A 462 -8.43 -2.36 -13.27
CA PRO A 462 -9.09 -1.13 -13.67
C PRO A 462 -8.14 -0.14 -14.36
N SER A 463 -8.45 0.23 -15.61
CA SER A 463 -7.63 1.17 -16.40
C SER A 463 -7.72 2.63 -15.94
N VAL A 464 -8.77 2.98 -15.20
CA VAL A 464 -9.03 4.36 -14.74
C VAL A 464 -8.16 4.80 -13.55
N SER A 465 -7.52 3.84 -12.87
CA SER A 465 -6.74 4.10 -11.66
C SER A 465 -5.25 4.18 -11.97
N SER A 466 -4.57 5.12 -11.33
CA SER A 466 -3.10 5.19 -11.34
C SER A 466 -2.54 4.44 -10.14
N TYR A 467 -1.65 3.49 -10.40
CA TYR A 467 -1.03 2.62 -9.39
C TYR A 467 0.37 3.08 -8.94
N ASP A 468 0.84 4.25 -9.40
CA ASP A 468 2.18 4.81 -9.10
C ASP A 468 2.25 5.59 -7.78
N ASN A 469 1.12 5.71 -7.08
CA ASN A 469 1.03 6.30 -5.75
C ASN A 469 1.05 5.19 -4.69
N TYR A 470 1.22 5.54 -3.40
CA TYR A 470 1.15 4.56 -2.30
C TYR A 470 -0.21 3.84 -2.23
N TRP A 471 -1.30 4.57 -2.51
CA TRP A 471 -2.63 4.02 -2.69
C TRP A 471 -3.05 4.20 -4.15
N PRO A 472 -3.76 3.27 -4.79
CA PRO A 472 -4.28 3.49 -6.14
C PRO A 472 -5.23 4.69 -6.14
N VAL A 473 -4.99 5.65 -7.04
CA VAL A 473 -5.75 6.91 -7.11
C VAL A 473 -6.42 7.06 -8.46
N GLN A 474 -7.72 7.35 -8.45
CA GLN A 474 -8.41 7.92 -9.62
C GLN A 474 -8.42 9.45 -9.50
N LYS A 475 -7.91 10.14 -10.52
CA LYS A 475 -7.90 11.62 -10.58
C LYS A 475 -9.08 12.10 -11.43
N ILE A 476 -9.96 12.91 -10.84
CA ILE A 476 -11.18 13.40 -11.49
C ILE A 476 -11.01 14.91 -11.71
N PRO A 477 -10.85 15.39 -12.95
CA PRO A 477 -10.68 16.82 -13.23
C PRO A 477 -11.97 17.60 -12.96
N LEU A 478 -11.88 18.61 -12.09
CA LEU A 478 -13.03 19.46 -11.74
C LEU A 478 -13.05 20.78 -12.53
N LYS A 479 -11.89 21.26 -12.98
CA LYS A 479 -11.72 22.60 -13.59
C LYS A 479 -12.23 23.75 -12.68
N ALA A 480 -12.27 23.51 -11.37
CA ALA A 480 -12.73 24.42 -10.34
C ALA A 480 -12.00 24.08 -9.04
N THR A 481 -11.88 25.02 -8.11
CA THR A 481 -11.22 24.79 -6.82
C THR A 481 -12.18 24.11 -5.85
N PRO A 482 -11.93 22.85 -5.42
CA PRO A 482 -12.77 22.17 -4.45
C PRO A 482 -12.51 22.68 -3.04
N HIS A 483 -13.58 22.86 -2.25
CA HIS A 483 -13.50 23.34 -0.87
C HIS A 483 -13.90 22.26 0.14
N GLN A 484 -15.00 21.55 -0.11
CA GLN A 484 -15.49 20.52 0.81
C GLN A 484 -16.36 19.49 0.09
N VAL A 485 -16.17 18.21 0.45
CA VAL A 485 -16.96 17.07 -0.04
C VAL A 485 -17.68 16.37 1.10
N THR A 486 -18.89 15.87 0.85
CA THR A 486 -19.63 14.99 1.76
C THR A 486 -20.13 13.76 1.00
N TYR A 487 -20.26 12.61 1.67
CA TYR A 487 -20.80 11.39 1.06
C TYR A 487 -22.25 11.18 1.49
N PHE A 488 -23.14 11.00 0.51
CA PHE A 488 -24.53 10.63 0.73
C PHE A 488 -24.71 9.13 0.46
N ALA A 489 -24.58 8.34 1.53
CA ALA A 489 -24.57 6.88 1.47
C ALA A 489 -25.84 6.27 0.85
N GLU A 490 -27.03 6.75 1.21
CA GLU A 490 -28.29 6.17 0.75
C GLU A 490 -28.47 6.25 -0.78
N LYS A 491 -27.92 7.30 -1.41
CA LYS A 491 -28.04 7.55 -2.86
C LYS A 491 -26.75 7.32 -3.63
N ASN A 492 -25.64 7.01 -2.94
CA ASN A 492 -24.30 6.93 -3.50
C ASN A 492 -23.87 8.21 -4.27
N LEU A 493 -24.15 9.38 -3.69
CA LEU A 493 -23.84 10.68 -4.28
C LEU A 493 -22.78 11.44 -3.45
N TYR A 494 -22.06 12.35 -4.10
CA TYR A 494 -21.00 13.16 -3.50
C TYR A 494 -21.24 14.64 -3.80
N PRO A 495 -22.02 15.35 -2.96
CA PRO A 495 -22.08 16.80 -2.99
C PRO A 495 -20.71 17.42 -2.68
N LEU A 496 -20.30 18.36 -3.52
CA LEU A 496 -18.99 19.00 -3.50
C LEU A 496 -19.14 20.51 -3.68
N ILE A 497 -18.62 21.30 -2.74
CA ILE A 497 -18.46 22.74 -2.92
C ILE A 497 -17.26 23.00 -3.81
N VAL A 498 -17.46 23.77 -4.87
CA VAL A 498 -16.39 24.28 -5.73
C VAL A 498 -16.52 25.79 -5.92
N SER A 499 -15.41 26.42 -6.28
CA SER A 499 -15.38 27.80 -6.74
C SER A 499 -14.72 27.90 -8.10
N VAL A 500 -15.23 28.81 -8.94
CA VAL A 500 -14.72 29.10 -10.27
C VAL A 500 -14.32 30.56 -10.32
N PRO A 501 -13.09 30.90 -10.75
CA PRO A 501 -12.67 32.27 -10.92
C PRO A 501 -13.42 32.91 -12.08
N ALA A 502 -14.21 33.95 -11.81
CA ALA A 502 -14.92 34.75 -12.78
C ALA A 502 -14.29 36.15 -12.89
N HIS A 503 -14.06 36.62 -14.12
CA HIS A 503 -13.56 37.97 -14.36
C HIS A 503 -14.73 38.94 -14.46
N LYS A 504 -14.83 39.86 -13.50
CA LYS A 504 -15.87 40.90 -13.46
C LYS A 504 -15.24 42.29 -13.55
N PRO A 505 -15.83 43.23 -14.31
CA PRO A 505 -15.38 44.62 -14.31
C PRO A 505 -15.59 45.26 -12.94
N LEU A 506 -14.72 46.20 -12.56
CA LEU A 506 -14.71 46.83 -11.24
C LEU A 506 -16.08 47.42 -10.85
N ASN A 507 -16.78 48.04 -11.80
CA ASN A 507 -18.10 48.62 -11.56
C ASN A 507 -19.13 47.59 -11.04
N GLN A 508 -19.10 46.36 -11.56
CA GLN A 508 -19.98 45.26 -11.12
C GLN A 508 -19.59 44.73 -9.74
N VAL A 509 -18.28 44.67 -9.47
CA VAL A 509 -17.77 44.26 -8.16
C VAL A 509 -18.20 45.29 -7.11
N VAL A 510 -17.99 46.58 -7.36
CA VAL A 510 -18.38 47.66 -6.44
C VAL A 510 -19.89 47.70 -6.26
N SER A 511 -20.70 47.57 -7.32
CA SER A 511 -22.16 47.56 -7.18
C SER A 511 -22.66 46.40 -6.30
N SER A 512 -21.99 45.24 -6.35
CA SER A 512 -22.35 44.08 -5.52
C SER A 512 -22.04 44.26 -4.03
N LEU A 513 -21.21 45.23 -3.66
CA LEU A 513 -20.89 45.58 -2.27
C LEU A 513 -21.89 46.56 -1.65
N VAL A 514 -22.64 47.31 -2.48
CA VAL A 514 -23.46 48.46 -2.05
C VAL A 514 -24.93 48.09 -1.76
N ASP A 515 -25.39 46.89 -2.17
CA ASP A 515 -26.75 46.44 -1.87
C ASP A 515 -26.86 45.81 -0.48
N GLN A 516 -27.09 46.65 0.53
CA GLN A 516 -28.27 46.63 1.41
C GLN A 516 -28.05 47.47 2.67
N GLU A 517 -28.99 48.41 2.88
CA GLU A 517 -29.19 49.18 4.12
C GLU A 517 -28.09 50.19 4.50
N VAL A 518 -27.97 51.28 3.74
CA VAL A 518 -27.99 52.68 4.20
C VAL A 518 -27.59 53.56 3.00
N GLY A 519 -28.43 54.54 2.67
CA GLY A 519 -28.23 55.49 1.57
C GLY A 519 -27.09 56.49 1.80
N HIS A 520 -25.87 56.01 2.00
CA HIS A 520 -24.67 56.81 1.77
C HIS A 520 -24.10 56.40 0.41
N GLN A 521 -24.45 57.20 -0.59
CA GLN A 521 -23.65 57.32 -1.81
C GLN A 521 -22.21 57.55 -1.35
N ILE A 522 -21.35 56.53 -1.46
CA ILE A 522 -19.92 56.79 -1.54
C ILE A 522 -19.80 57.65 -2.79
N GLU A 523 -19.55 58.95 -2.60
CA GLU A 523 -19.21 59.86 -3.68
C GLU A 523 -18.19 59.12 -4.54
N ASN A 524 -18.54 58.87 -5.80
CA ASN A 524 -17.67 58.28 -6.79
C ASN A 524 -16.34 59.03 -6.74
N GLN A 525 -15.35 58.50 -6.04
CA GLN A 525 -13.98 58.96 -6.17
C GLN A 525 -13.67 58.89 -7.66
N ASN A 526 -13.09 59.95 -8.20
CA ASN A 526 -12.83 60.20 -9.62
C ASN A 526 -12.06 59.03 -10.29
N LEU A 527 -12.73 57.90 -10.54
CA LEU A 527 -12.20 56.75 -11.24
C LEU A 527 -12.30 57.05 -12.73
N SER A 528 -11.18 56.92 -13.43
CA SER A 528 -11.16 57.12 -14.87
C SER A 528 -12.03 56.06 -15.58
N PHE A 529 -12.52 56.37 -16.78
CA PHE A 529 -13.32 55.41 -17.58
C PHE A 529 -12.56 54.09 -17.84
N ASP A 530 -11.22 54.15 -17.83
CA ASP A 530 -10.31 53.02 -18.00
C ASP A 530 -10.22 52.16 -16.71
N ASP A 531 -10.24 52.79 -15.53
CA ASP A 531 -10.23 52.07 -14.24
C ASP A 531 -11.53 51.26 -14.00
N LEU A 532 -12.67 51.76 -14.49
CA LEU A 532 -13.98 51.09 -14.38
C LEU A 532 -14.07 49.81 -15.23
N HIS A 533 -13.28 49.70 -16.29
CA HIS A 533 -13.20 48.52 -17.17
C HIS A 533 -12.13 47.52 -16.73
N ARG A 534 -11.36 47.84 -15.68
CA ARG A 534 -10.36 46.95 -15.13
C ARG A 534 -11.06 45.71 -14.55
N THR A 535 -10.71 44.54 -15.08
CA THR A 535 -11.33 43.28 -14.67
C THR A 535 -10.66 42.74 -13.41
N TYR A 536 -11.47 42.39 -12.41
CA TYR A 536 -11.06 41.72 -11.19
C TYR A 536 -11.52 40.28 -11.22
N THR A 537 -10.72 39.39 -10.64
CA THR A 537 -11.09 37.99 -10.47
C THR A 537 -11.85 37.84 -9.16
N VAL A 538 -13.10 37.36 -9.23
CA VAL A 538 -13.95 37.04 -8.10
C VAL A 538 -14.30 35.56 -8.17
N ASP A 539 -14.24 34.86 -7.05
CA ASP A 539 -14.61 33.45 -6.99
C ASP A 539 -16.13 33.30 -6.90
N GLU A 540 -16.73 32.60 -7.85
CA GLU A 540 -18.15 32.22 -7.81
C GLU A 540 -18.29 30.80 -7.29
N PHE A 541 -19.12 30.63 -6.26
CA PHE A 541 -19.31 29.34 -5.60
C PHE A 541 -20.50 28.58 -6.17
N GLU A 542 -20.36 27.27 -6.25
CA GLU A 542 -21.44 26.35 -6.62
C GLU A 542 -21.27 25.01 -5.90
N VAL A 543 -22.39 24.30 -5.68
CA VAL A 543 -22.38 22.94 -5.15
C VAL A 543 -22.72 21.97 -6.27
N ARG A 544 -21.75 21.11 -6.64
CA ARG A 544 -21.92 20.07 -7.65
C ARG A 544 -22.28 18.75 -6.98
N ILE A 545 -23.30 18.07 -7.48
CA ILE A 545 -23.68 16.73 -7.03
C ILE A 545 -23.06 15.71 -7.98
N MET A 546 -22.04 15.02 -7.50
CA MET A 546 -21.27 14.08 -8.30
C MET A 546 -21.74 12.64 -8.03
N GLU A 547 -21.82 11.82 -9.08
CA GLU A 547 -22.13 10.39 -8.99
C GLU A 547 -20.98 9.57 -9.61
N PRO A 548 -20.43 8.57 -8.89
CA PRO A 548 -19.51 7.62 -9.48
C PRO A 548 -20.27 6.57 -10.31
N GLU A 549 -19.76 6.24 -11.49
CA GLU A 549 -20.32 5.17 -12.29
C GLU A 549 -20.03 3.79 -11.66
N ARG A 550 -21.03 2.89 -11.63
CA ARG A 550 -20.94 1.58 -10.95
C ARG A 550 -19.82 0.68 -11.47
N SER A 551 -19.44 0.82 -12.74
CA SER A 551 -18.37 0.07 -13.41
C SER A 551 -16.96 0.65 -13.18
N GLY A 552 -16.83 1.70 -12.36
CA GLY A 552 -15.57 2.44 -12.21
C GLY A 552 -15.30 3.40 -13.37
N GLY A 553 -16.31 3.74 -14.16
CA GLY A 553 -16.22 4.74 -15.23
C GLY A 553 -16.09 6.19 -14.72
N PRO A 554 -16.15 7.18 -15.62
CA PRO A 554 -15.97 8.59 -15.27
C PRO A 554 -17.07 9.08 -14.32
N TRP A 555 -16.68 9.98 -13.42
CA TRP A 555 -17.62 10.65 -12.53
C TRP A 555 -18.47 11.66 -13.32
N GLN A 556 -19.77 11.70 -13.04
CA GLN A 556 -20.70 12.60 -13.71
C GLN A 556 -21.30 13.60 -12.72
N THR A 557 -21.44 14.85 -13.16
CA THR A 557 -22.20 15.87 -12.42
C THR A 557 -23.69 15.71 -12.74
N LYS A 558 -24.49 15.31 -11.75
CA LYS A 558 -25.93 15.08 -11.90
C LYS A 558 -26.74 16.38 -11.77
N ALA A 559 -26.25 17.32 -10.97
CA ALA A 559 -26.87 18.62 -10.76
C ALA A 559 -25.83 19.61 -10.23
N THR A 560 -26.09 20.90 -10.44
CA THR A 560 -25.30 22.02 -9.94
C THR A 560 -26.23 23.03 -9.28
N ILE A 561 -25.87 23.47 -8.08
CA ILE A 561 -26.58 24.50 -7.31
C ILE A 561 -25.68 25.73 -7.25
N PRO A 562 -25.91 26.76 -8.08
CA PRO A 562 -25.10 27.98 -8.06
C PRO A 562 -25.45 28.84 -6.84
N MET A 563 -24.45 29.47 -6.24
CA MET A 563 -24.65 30.49 -5.20
C MET A 563 -24.97 31.85 -5.83
N GLN A 564 -25.50 32.77 -5.03
CA GLN A 564 -25.74 34.15 -5.44
C GLN A 564 -24.43 34.95 -5.57
N SER A 565 -24.50 36.15 -6.15
CA SER A 565 -23.34 37.03 -6.22
C SER A 565 -22.83 37.36 -4.82
N SER A 566 -21.51 37.28 -4.63
CA SER A 566 -20.84 37.51 -3.34
C SER A 566 -21.25 36.52 -2.23
N GLU A 567 -21.94 35.42 -2.56
CA GLU A 567 -22.32 34.37 -1.63
C GLU A 567 -21.33 33.19 -1.74
N ASN A 568 -20.59 32.95 -0.66
CA ASN A 568 -19.65 31.85 -0.56
C ASN A 568 -20.31 30.67 0.16
N ALA A 569 -20.32 29.49 -0.47
CA ALA A 569 -20.69 28.26 0.21
C ALA A 569 -19.56 27.84 1.17
N LEU A 570 -19.85 27.81 2.47
CA LEU A 570 -18.87 27.51 3.51
C LEU A 570 -18.89 26.05 3.95
N THR A 571 -20.08 25.43 3.97
CA THR A 571 -20.23 24.06 4.46
C THR A 571 -21.37 23.33 3.77
N VAL A 572 -21.18 22.04 3.51
CA VAL A 572 -22.16 21.11 2.96
C VAL A 572 -22.18 19.84 3.79
N ARG A 573 -23.38 19.44 4.24
CA ARG A 573 -23.57 18.23 5.06
C ARG A 573 -24.84 17.51 4.66
N VAL A 574 -24.77 16.19 4.65
CA VAL A 574 -25.98 15.35 4.64
C VAL A 574 -26.49 15.29 6.07
N VAL A 575 -27.74 15.70 6.28
CA VAL A 575 -28.36 15.78 7.60
C VAL A 575 -29.66 14.99 7.61
N THR A 576 -29.87 14.19 8.65
CA THR A 576 -31.15 13.52 8.88
C THR A 576 -31.92 14.30 9.93
N LEU A 577 -33.10 14.80 9.57
CA LEU A 577 -33.95 15.66 10.39
C LEU A 577 -35.30 14.96 10.63
N LEU A 578 -35.82 15.06 11.85
CA LEU A 578 -37.17 14.60 12.19
C LEU A 578 -38.15 15.71 11.80
N ASN A 579 -38.99 15.44 10.82
CA ASN A 579 -40.08 16.32 10.47
C ASN A 579 -41.16 16.26 11.56
N THR A 580 -41.38 17.38 12.25
CA THR A 580 -42.31 17.43 13.38
C THR A 580 -43.78 17.25 12.97
N SER A 581 -44.11 17.57 11.72
CA SER A 581 -45.46 17.51 11.15
C SER A 581 -45.81 16.09 10.70
N THR A 582 -44.90 15.41 9.99
CA THR A 582 -45.12 14.04 9.51
C THR A 582 -44.67 12.96 10.51
N LYS A 583 -43.81 13.32 11.47
CA LYS A 583 -43.12 12.40 12.41
C LYS A 583 -42.15 11.42 11.75
N GLU A 584 -41.74 11.71 10.52
CA GLU A 584 -40.76 10.89 9.78
C GLU A 584 -39.38 11.54 9.76
N ASN A 585 -38.34 10.73 9.62
CA ASN A 585 -36.97 11.21 9.43
C ASN A 585 -36.72 11.44 7.94
N GLU A 586 -36.33 12.66 7.60
CA GLU A 586 -35.98 13.08 6.25
C GLU A 586 -34.48 13.32 6.15
N THR A 587 -33.82 12.66 5.20
CA THR A 587 -32.40 12.90 4.91
C THR A 587 -32.28 13.97 3.80
N LEU A 588 -31.78 15.14 4.18
CA LEU A 588 -31.66 16.32 3.33
C LEU A 588 -30.19 16.72 3.16
N LEU A 589 -29.92 17.47 2.08
CA LEU A 589 -28.64 18.14 1.88
C LEU A 589 -28.73 19.56 2.44
N ALA A 590 -27.94 19.86 3.47
CA ALA A 590 -27.87 21.18 4.09
C ALA A 590 -26.61 21.93 3.64
N ILE A 591 -26.78 23.17 3.19
CA ILE A 591 -25.70 24.07 2.76
C ILE A 591 -25.77 25.33 3.61
N GLY A 592 -24.62 25.72 4.16
CA GLY A 592 -24.43 26.97 4.89
C GLY A 592 -23.56 27.91 4.09
N THR A 593 -24.00 29.16 3.93
CA THR A 593 -23.32 30.17 3.12
C THR A 593 -23.06 31.45 3.92
N ALA A 594 -22.21 32.32 3.35
CA ALA A 594 -21.97 33.66 3.84
C ALA A 594 -21.85 34.65 2.68
N TYR A 595 -22.44 35.83 2.84
CA TYR A 595 -22.22 36.95 1.92
C TYR A 595 -20.93 37.67 2.32
N VAL A 596 -19.94 37.70 1.43
CA VAL A 596 -18.63 38.31 1.65
C VAL A 596 -18.55 39.61 0.87
N GLN A 597 -18.86 40.73 1.54
CA GLN A 597 -18.96 42.07 0.94
C GLN A 597 -17.96 43.07 1.54
N GLY A 598 -16.84 42.58 2.09
CA GLY A 598 -15.85 43.40 2.79
C GLY A 598 -16.10 43.50 4.30
N GLU A 599 -15.15 44.11 5.01
CA GLU A 599 -15.15 44.19 6.48
C GLU A 599 -16.20 45.18 7.03
N ASP A 600 -16.46 46.27 6.31
CA ASP A 600 -17.40 47.33 6.73
C ASP A 600 -18.87 46.90 6.63
N VAL A 601 -19.16 45.84 5.89
CA VAL A 601 -20.53 45.31 5.70
C VAL A 601 -20.80 44.22 6.73
N SER A 602 -21.94 44.33 7.42
CA SER A 602 -22.35 43.32 8.40
C SER A 602 -22.50 41.94 7.76
N ALA A 603 -21.76 40.96 8.28
CA ALA A 603 -21.79 39.59 7.77
C ALA A 603 -23.19 38.98 7.90
N ARG A 604 -23.70 38.45 6.78
CA ARG A 604 -24.95 37.68 6.69
C ARG A 604 -24.66 36.32 6.08
N GLY A 605 -25.55 35.37 6.32
CA GLY A 605 -25.45 34.03 5.74
C GLY A 605 -26.81 33.46 5.42
N ARG A 606 -26.83 32.40 4.62
CA ARG A 606 -28.06 31.69 4.23
C ARG A 606 -27.94 30.23 4.57
N VAL A 607 -29.06 29.66 5.04
CA VAL A 607 -29.22 28.21 5.24
C VAL A 607 -30.11 27.70 4.12
N LEU A 608 -29.63 26.68 3.41
CA LEU A 608 -30.35 26.04 2.32
C LEU A 608 -30.52 24.55 2.63
N LEU A 609 -31.73 24.02 2.44
CA LEU A 609 -32.03 22.60 2.51
C LEU A 609 -32.56 22.11 1.18
N PHE A 610 -31.94 21.06 0.65
CA PHE A 610 -32.33 20.41 -0.59
C PHE A 610 -32.75 18.97 -0.34
N SER A 611 -33.85 18.57 -0.97
CA SER A 611 -34.22 17.16 -1.11
C SER A 611 -33.63 16.63 -2.41
N LEU A 612 -33.04 15.44 -2.34
CA LEU A 612 -32.45 14.77 -3.49
C LEU A 612 -33.34 13.59 -3.86
N GLY A 613 -33.87 13.54 -5.07
CA GLY A 613 -34.82 12.51 -5.48
C GLY A 613 -35.49 12.85 -6.80
N LYS A 614 -36.09 11.84 -7.46
CA LYS A 614 -36.92 12.09 -8.64
C LYS A 614 -38.23 12.70 -8.15
N ASN A 615 -38.47 13.97 -8.47
CA ASN A 615 -39.76 14.59 -8.20
C ASN A 615 -40.85 13.87 -9.01
N THR A 616 -42.00 13.59 -8.40
CA THR A 616 -43.15 12.93 -9.08
C THR A 616 -43.67 13.77 -10.25
N ASP A 617 -43.54 15.10 -10.14
CA ASP A 617 -44.08 16.04 -11.10
C ASP A 617 -43.07 16.37 -12.23
N ASN A 618 -41.77 16.19 -11.98
CA ASN A 618 -40.74 16.46 -12.98
C ASN A 618 -39.52 15.52 -12.80
N PRO A 619 -39.51 14.33 -13.43
CA PRO A 619 -38.47 13.32 -13.20
C PRO A 619 -37.07 13.73 -13.66
N GLN A 620 -36.92 14.85 -14.38
CA GLN A 620 -35.64 15.45 -14.76
C GLN A 620 -35.00 16.26 -13.63
N THR A 621 -35.78 16.74 -12.65
CA THR A 621 -35.27 17.56 -11.54
C THR A 621 -34.84 16.65 -10.39
N LEU A 622 -33.53 16.42 -10.26
CA LEU A 622 -32.94 15.53 -9.24
C LEU A 622 -32.78 16.21 -7.87
N VAL A 623 -32.87 17.54 -7.84
CA VAL A 623 -32.59 18.39 -6.68
C VAL A 623 -33.71 19.40 -6.54
N SER A 624 -34.41 19.40 -5.42
CA SER A 624 -35.44 20.40 -5.10
C SER A 624 -35.06 21.18 -3.85
N GLU A 625 -35.12 22.51 -3.95
CA GLU A 625 -34.99 23.39 -2.78
C GLU A 625 -36.26 23.24 -1.93
N VAL A 626 -36.09 22.87 -0.66
CA VAL A 626 -37.20 22.71 0.29
C VAL A 626 -37.24 23.88 1.26
N TYR A 627 -36.09 24.49 1.53
CA TYR A 627 -35.98 25.61 2.45
C TYR A 627 -34.80 26.51 2.10
N ALA A 628 -35.03 27.82 2.13
CA ALA A 628 -33.99 28.84 2.07
C ALA A 628 -34.34 29.99 3.00
N LYS A 629 -33.39 30.38 3.87
CA LYS A 629 -33.57 31.54 4.75
C LYS A 629 -32.25 32.23 5.05
N GLU A 630 -32.24 33.56 4.90
CA GLU A 630 -31.15 34.41 5.37
C GLU A 630 -31.18 34.58 6.89
N MET A 631 -30.00 34.60 7.48
CA MET A 631 -29.78 34.72 8.92
C MET A 631 -28.66 35.74 9.20
N LYS A 632 -28.66 36.27 10.42
CA LYS A 632 -27.63 37.20 10.88
C LYS A 632 -26.33 36.43 11.20
N GLY A 633 -25.23 36.85 10.61
CA GLY A 633 -23.95 36.17 10.69
C GLY A 633 -23.77 35.07 9.65
N ALA A 634 -22.52 34.76 9.33
CA ALA A 634 -22.14 33.67 8.44
C ALA A 634 -22.58 32.30 8.98
N ILE A 635 -23.07 31.42 8.10
CA ILE A 635 -23.39 30.04 8.45
C ILE A 635 -22.14 29.17 8.23
N SER A 636 -21.25 29.15 9.22
CA SER A 636 -19.93 28.53 9.06
C SER A 636 -19.94 27.01 9.22
N ALA A 637 -20.87 26.46 10.01
CA ALA A 637 -20.95 25.03 10.28
C ALA A 637 -22.40 24.54 10.51
N LEU A 638 -22.66 23.30 10.09
CA LEU A 638 -23.96 22.63 10.19
C LEU A 638 -23.76 21.20 10.70
N ALA A 639 -24.70 20.68 11.48
CA ALA A 639 -24.71 19.27 11.90
C ALA A 639 -26.13 18.78 12.20
N SER A 640 -26.36 17.47 12.07
CA SER A 640 -27.56 16.82 12.60
C SER A 640 -27.34 16.41 14.05
N LEU A 641 -28.32 16.68 14.90
CA LEU A 641 -28.33 16.33 16.32
C LEU A 641 -29.70 15.76 16.69
N GLN A 642 -29.80 14.43 16.85
CA GLN A 642 -31.05 13.76 17.25
C GLN A 642 -32.29 14.21 16.44
N GLY A 643 -32.17 14.26 15.11
CA GLY A 643 -33.26 14.71 14.22
C GLY A 643 -33.47 16.23 14.16
N HIS A 644 -32.60 17.03 14.78
CA HIS A 644 -32.64 18.49 14.74
C HIS A 644 -31.46 19.03 13.95
N LEU A 645 -31.60 20.24 13.41
CA LEU A 645 -30.53 20.92 12.67
C LEU A 645 -29.79 21.89 13.58
N LEU A 646 -28.51 21.63 13.82
CA LEU A 646 -27.63 22.51 14.58
C LEU A 646 -26.89 23.44 13.62
N ILE A 647 -26.98 24.75 13.87
CA ILE A 647 -26.49 25.80 12.98
C ILE A 647 -25.55 26.73 13.75
N ALA A 648 -24.33 26.90 13.27
CA ALA A 648 -23.42 27.94 13.73
C ALA A 648 -23.61 29.20 12.87
N SER A 649 -24.25 30.23 13.44
CA SER A 649 -24.58 31.51 12.81
C SER A 649 -23.80 32.62 13.50
N GLY A 650 -22.64 32.98 12.92
CA GLY A 650 -21.66 33.85 13.58
C GLY A 650 -21.26 33.32 14.98
N PRO A 651 -21.38 34.11 16.06
CA PRO A 651 -21.01 33.69 17.41
C PRO A 651 -22.09 32.83 18.12
N LYS A 652 -23.21 32.54 17.45
CA LYS A 652 -24.35 31.82 18.02
C LYS A 652 -24.45 30.42 17.45
N ILE A 653 -24.71 29.46 18.32
CA ILE A 653 -25.01 28.09 17.93
C ILE A 653 -26.46 27.82 18.28
N ILE A 654 -27.29 27.55 17.26
CA ILE A 654 -28.74 27.48 17.39
C ILE A 654 -29.22 26.11 16.89
N LEU A 655 -30.00 25.42 17.73
CA LEU A 655 -30.65 24.16 17.39
C LEU A 655 -32.06 24.44 16.87
N HIS A 656 -32.37 23.93 15.68
CA HIS A 656 -33.65 24.13 15.00
C HIS A 656 -34.43 22.81 14.84
N LYS A 657 -35.74 22.89 15.03
CA LYS A 657 -36.71 21.85 14.63
C LYS A 657 -37.15 22.06 13.19
N TRP A 658 -37.30 20.97 12.47
CA TRP A 658 -37.78 20.95 11.09
C TRP A 658 -39.27 20.60 11.05
N THR A 659 -40.09 21.43 10.41
CA THR A 659 -41.55 21.17 10.25
C THR A 659 -41.93 20.59 8.89
N GLY A 660 -40.97 20.41 7.98
CA GLY A 660 -41.23 20.12 6.56
C GLY A 660 -41.24 21.37 5.67
N THR A 661 -41.45 22.54 6.26
CA THR A 661 -41.48 23.83 5.53
C THR A 661 -40.66 24.92 6.21
N GLU A 662 -40.47 24.86 7.53
CA GLU A 662 -39.81 25.89 8.32
C GLU A 662 -38.82 25.31 9.33
N LEU A 663 -37.80 26.12 9.66
CA LEU A 663 -36.87 25.87 10.75
C LEU A 663 -37.19 26.76 11.95
N ASN A 664 -37.55 26.12 13.06
CA ASN A 664 -37.92 26.79 14.31
C ASN A 664 -36.82 26.62 15.36
N GLY A 665 -36.25 27.73 15.83
CA GLY A 665 -35.22 27.72 16.87
C GLY A 665 -35.76 27.23 18.21
N VAL A 666 -35.09 26.25 18.81
CA VAL A 666 -35.49 25.61 20.08
C VAL A 666 -34.53 25.95 21.20
N ALA A 667 -33.24 25.99 20.91
CA ALA A 667 -32.21 26.26 21.89
C ALA A 667 -31.07 27.01 21.21
N PHE A 668 -30.36 27.81 21.99
CA PHE A 668 -29.17 28.50 21.52
C PHE A 668 -28.08 28.47 22.58
N PHE A 669 -26.86 28.63 22.12
CA PHE A 669 -25.68 28.86 22.94
C PHE A 669 -24.91 30.03 22.33
N ASP A 670 -24.71 31.08 23.12
CA ASP A 670 -23.87 32.20 22.75
C ASP A 670 -22.46 31.94 23.28
N ALA A 671 -21.45 32.03 22.41
CA ALA A 671 -20.07 32.07 22.87
C ALA A 671 -19.28 33.11 22.07
N PRO A 672 -19.25 34.37 22.51
CA PRO A 672 -18.32 35.36 22.00
C PRO A 672 -16.89 35.04 22.49
N PRO A 673 -15.83 35.26 21.69
CA PRO A 673 -15.81 35.80 20.32
C PRO A 673 -15.74 34.71 19.24
N LEU A 674 -16.58 33.66 19.29
CA LEU A 674 -16.43 32.48 18.43
C LEU A 674 -16.63 32.76 16.94
N TYR A 675 -15.74 32.21 16.11
CA TYR A 675 -16.02 31.83 14.73
C TYR A 675 -15.81 30.31 14.60
N VAL A 676 -16.90 29.57 14.41
CA VAL A 676 -16.88 28.11 14.41
C VAL A 676 -16.28 27.58 13.12
N VAL A 677 -15.07 27.01 13.20
CA VAL A 677 -14.38 26.38 12.07
C VAL A 677 -14.77 24.90 11.93
N SER A 678 -15.04 24.24 13.05
CA SER A 678 -15.39 22.81 13.07
C SER A 678 -16.53 22.52 14.06
N LEU A 679 -17.48 21.70 13.63
CA LEU A 679 -18.64 21.29 14.40
C LEU A 679 -18.89 19.80 14.21
N ASN A 680 -18.73 19.02 15.28
CA ASN A 680 -18.94 17.58 15.25
C ASN A 680 -19.87 17.13 16.36
N VAL A 681 -20.62 16.06 16.09
CA VAL A 681 -21.65 15.54 16.99
C VAL A 681 -21.45 14.04 17.20
N VAL A 682 -21.62 13.59 18.44
CA VAL A 682 -21.74 12.18 18.84
C VAL A 682 -22.89 12.05 19.83
N LYS A 683 -23.94 11.30 19.46
CA LYS A 683 -25.14 11.15 20.29
C LYS A 683 -25.73 12.53 20.63
N ASN A 684 -25.64 12.98 21.88
CA ASN A 684 -26.08 14.28 22.36
C ASN A 684 -24.92 15.24 22.71
N PHE A 685 -23.68 14.82 22.46
CA PHE A 685 -22.49 15.63 22.69
C PHE A 685 -22.08 16.37 21.43
N ILE A 686 -21.66 17.62 21.62
CA ILE A 686 -21.30 18.55 20.55
C ILE A 686 -19.90 19.06 20.84
N LEU A 687 -19.00 18.96 19.86
CA LEU A 687 -17.65 19.50 19.90
C LEU A 687 -17.53 20.63 18.88
N ILE A 688 -17.14 21.80 19.37
CA ILE A 688 -16.98 23.01 18.58
C ILE A 688 -15.50 23.41 18.61
N GLY A 689 -14.94 23.68 17.44
CA GLY A 689 -13.62 24.27 17.28
C GLY A 689 -13.73 25.74 16.88
N ASP A 690 -13.06 26.60 17.62
CA ASP A 690 -12.98 28.04 17.38
C ASP A 690 -11.70 28.44 16.66
N ILE A 691 -11.80 29.45 15.80
CA ILE A 691 -10.63 29.99 15.09
C ILE A 691 -9.50 30.48 16.01
N HIS A 692 -9.76 30.90 17.27
CA HIS A 692 -8.73 31.42 18.20
C HIS A 692 -8.78 30.89 19.64
N LYS A 693 -9.94 30.41 20.08
CA LYS A 693 -10.25 30.01 21.46
C LYS A 693 -10.40 28.50 21.61
N SER A 694 -9.62 27.73 20.85
CA SER A 694 -9.52 26.27 20.99
C SER A 694 -10.90 25.59 20.89
N ILE A 695 -11.26 24.71 21.82
CA ILE A 695 -12.45 23.87 21.72
C ILE A 695 -13.46 24.05 22.86
N TYR A 696 -14.74 23.88 22.52
CA TYR A 696 -15.87 23.92 23.43
C TYR A 696 -16.63 22.60 23.37
N PHE A 697 -16.91 22.01 24.53
CA PHE A 697 -17.60 20.74 24.67
C PHE A 697 -18.97 20.94 25.30
N LEU A 698 -20.02 20.72 24.50
CA LEU A 698 -21.40 20.95 24.88
C LEU A 698 -22.18 19.63 24.93
N SER A 699 -23.28 19.66 25.68
CA SER A 699 -24.27 18.59 25.71
C SER A 699 -25.66 19.16 25.52
N TRP A 700 -26.40 18.54 24.62
CA TRP A 700 -27.82 18.78 24.44
C TRP A 700 -28.62 18.01 25.48
N LYS A 701 -29.47 18.76 26.18
CA LYS A 701 -30.45 18.24 27.12
C LYS A 701 -31.84 18.50 26.57
N GLU A 702 -32.49 17.44 26.13
CA GLU A 702 -33.87 17.48 25.65
C GLU A 702 -34.82 17.98 26.75
N GLN A 703 -34.61 17.51 27.98
CA GLN A 703 -35.28 18.03 29.17
C GLN A 703 -34.82 19.47 29.44
N GLY A 704 -35.73 20.42 29.22
CA GLY A 704 -35.47 21.85 29.35
C GLY A 704 -34.95 22.53 28.08
N ALA A 705 -34.87 21.80 26.95
CA ALA A 705 -34.54 22.34 25.64
C ALA A 705 -33.32 23.28 25.64
N GLN A 706 -32.20 22.82 26.20
CA GLN A 706 -31.01 23.66 26.41
C GLN A 706 -29.72 23.02 25.89
N LEU A 707 -28.86 23.87 25.32
CA LEU A 707 -27.48 23.56 25.01
C LEU A 707 -26.61 23.93 26.20
N SER A 708 -26.09 22.93 26.91
CA SER A 708 -25.28 23.14 28.12
C SER A 708 -23.79 23.00 27.83
N LEU A 709 -22.99 24.01 28.16
CA LEU A 709 -21.54 23.91 28.16
C LEU A 709 -21.10 22.97 29.28
N LEU A 710 -20.44 21.86 28.91
CA LEU A 710 -19.85 20.95 29.89
C LEU A 710 -18.48 21.44 30.31
N ALA A 711 -17.63 21.72 29.32
CA ALA A 711 -16.26 22.17 29.53
C ALA A 711 -15.74 22.92 28.31
N LYS A 712 -14.68 23.69 28.49
CA LYS A 712 -13.90 24.25 27.39
C LYS A 712 -12.41 24.20 27.69
N ASP A 713 -11.61 24.36 26.65
CA ASP A 713 -10.22 24.74 26.85
C ASP A 713 -10.15 26.26 27.12
N PHE A 714 -9.26 26.65 28.03
CA PHE A 714 -9.00 28.05 28.36
C PHE A 714 -7.71 28.56 27.70
N GLY A 715 -6.97 27.68 27.02
CA GLY A 715 -5.87 28.05 26.15
C GLY A 715 -6.33 28.86 24.94
N SER A 716 -5.35 29.51 24.28
CA SER A 716 -5.54 30.13 22.98
C SER A 716 -4.84 29.26 21.95
N LEU A 717 -5.63 28.58 21.14
CA LEU A 717 -5.20 27.67 20.10
C LEU A 717 -6.08 27.94 18.88
N ASP A 718 -5.44 28.16 17.74
CA ASP A 718 -6.14 28.49 16.51
C ASP A 718 -6.56 27.20 15.82
N CYS A 719 -7.85 26.84 15.93
CA CYS A 719 -8.34 25.52 15.52
C CYS A 719 -8.51 25.42 14.00
N PHE A 720 -8.00 24.33 13.43
CA PHE A 720 -8.25 23.96 12.04
C PHE A 720 -9.37 22.92 11.91
N ALA A 721 -9.29 21.84 12.69
CA ALA A 721 -10.29 20.78 12.67
C ALA A 721 -10.43 20.14 14.05
N THR A 722 -11.63 19.66 14.34
CA THR A 722 -11.91 18.86 15.54
C THR A 722 -12.55 17.54 15.16
N GLU A 723 -12.48 16.54 16.05
CA GLU A 723 -13.28 15.31 15.97
C GLU A 723 -13.25 14.54 17.29
N PHE A 724 -14.18 13.61 17.48
CA PHE A 724 -14.20 12.68 18.61
C PHE A 724 -13.36 11.43 18.36
N LEU A 725 -12.42 11.11 19.25
CA LEU A 725 -11.73 9.82 19.28
C LEU A 725 -12.46 8.86 20.23
N ILE A 726 -12.94 7.73 19.72
CA ILE A 726 -13.76 6.76 20.47
C ILE A 726 -12.95 5.49 20.70
N ASP A 727 -12.67 5.18 21.97
CA ASP A 727 -12.02 3.94 22.38
C ASP A 727 -12.91 3.20 23.39
N GLY A 728 -13.74 2.29 22.87
CA GLY A 728 -14.65 1.48 23.69
C GLY A 728 -15.65 2.35 24.43
N SER A 729 -15.48 2.47 25.75
CA SER A 729 -16.32 3.32 26.60
C SER A 729 -15.76 4.73 26.80
N THR A 730 -14.53 4.99 26.34
CA THR A 730 -13.86 6.28 26.51
C THR A 730 -14.06 7.16 25.28
N LEU A 731 -14.34 8.44 25.55
CA LEU A 731 -14.56 9.47 24.53
C LEU A 731 -13.53 10.58 24.76
N SER A 732 -12.67 10.80 23.78
CA SER A 732 -11.68 11.89 23.79
C SER A 732 -12.01 12.91 22.71
N LEU A 733 -11.56 14.14 22.91
CA LEU A 733 -11.84 15.30 22.06
C LEU A 733 -10.54 15.71 21.37
N MET A 734 -10.51 15.64 20.05
CA MET A 734 -9.28 15.90 19.30
C MET A 734 -9.36 17.24 18.57
N VAL A 735 -8.23 17.93 18.50
CA VAL A 735 -8.07 19.20 17.80
C VAL A 735 -6.75 19.26 17.04
N SER A 736 -6.76 19.85 15.85
CA SER A 736 -5.58 20.28 15.11
C SER A 736 -5.44 21.80 15.11
N ASP A 737 -4.21 22.29 15.10
CA ASP A 737 -3.91 23.73 15.18
C ASP A 737 -3.09 24.28 14.00
N ASP A 738 -2.93 25.61 13.99
CA ASP A 738 -2.12 26.38 13.05
C ASP A 738 -0.61 26.13 13.17
N GLN A 739 -0.18 25.53 14.28
CA GLN A 739 1.21 25.13 14.54
C GLN A 739 1.48 23.68 14.14
N LYS A 740 0.57 23.06 13.38
CA LYS A 740 0.70 21.69 12.86
C LYS A 740 0.77 20.64 13.96
N ASN A 741 0.23 20.94 15.13
CA ASN A 741 0.06 20.01 16.22
C ASN A 741 -1.34 19.39 16.20
N ILE A 742 -1.42 18.26 16.87
CA ILE A 742 -2.63 17.60 17.30
C ILE A 742 -2.60 17.55 18.83
N GLN A 743 -3.73 17.89 19.45
CA GLN A 743 -3.94 17.69 20.88
C GLN A 743 -5.18 16.84 21.11
N VAL A 744 -5.11 15.96 22.12
CA VAL A 744 -6.22 15.13 22.58
C VAL A 744 -6.60 15.60 23.97
N PHE A 745 -7.81 16.11 24.11
CA PHE A 745 -8.42 16.49 25.37
C PHE A 745 -9.37 15.41 25.88
N TYR A 746 -9.64 15.45 27.18
CA TYR A 746 -10.69 14.63 27.79
C TYR A 746 -11.44 15.40 28.87
N TYR A 747 -12.70 15.02 29.07
CA TYR A 747 -13.59 15.62 30.05
C TYR A 747 -13.54 14.82 31.36
N ALA A 748 -13.02 15.43 32.42
CA ALA A 748 -12.77 14.76 33.70
C ALA A 748 -13.34 15.55 34.90
N PRO A 749 -14.66 15.60 35.09
CA PRO A 749 -15.30 16.45 36.11
C PRO A 749 -14.97 16.06 37.55
N LYS A 750 -14.50 14.83 37.77
CA LYS A 750 -14.09 14.34 39.09
C LYS A 750 -12.68 14.78 39.50
N MET A 751 -11.87 15.26 38.55
CA MET A 751 -10.49 15.70 38.81
C MET A 751 -10.49 17.15 39.31
N SER A 752 -9.66 17.47 40.30
CA SER A 752 -9.54 18.85 40.81
C SER A 752 -8.97 19.81 39.76
N GLU A 753 -8.04 19.33 38.92
CA GLU A 753 -7.39 20.10 37.84
C GLU A 753 -8.38 20.59 36.78
N SER A 754 -9.53 19.92 36.61
CA SER A 754 -10.57 20.32 35.65
C SER A 754 -11.48 21.43 36.18
N TRP A 755 -11.20 21.98 37.37
CA TRP A 755 -12.01 23.03 37.99
C TRP A 755 -13.48 22.61 38.11
N LYS A 756 -13.71 21.46 38.74
CA LYS A 756 -15.04 20.83 38.88
C LYS A 756 -15.70 20.54 37.51
N GLY A 757 -14.89 20.21 36.51
CA GLY A 757 -15.32 19.87 35.15
C GLY A 757 -15.38 21.01 34.16
N GLN A 758 -15.23 22.28 34.56
CA GLN A 758 -15.31 23.40 33.62
C GLN A 758 -14.17 23.45 32.60
N LYS A 759 -13.00 22.91 32.97
CA LYS A 759 -11.77 22.93 32.16
C LYS A 759 -11.50 21.56 31.54
N LEU A 760 -11.29 21.54 30.23
CA LEU A 760 -10.77 20.37 29.51
C LEU A 760 -9.30 20.14 29.87
N LEU A 761 -8.92 18.86 30.02
CA LEU A 761 -7.55 18.47 30.34
C LEU A 761 -6.88 17.85 29.12
N SER A 762 -5.63 18.23 28.86
CA SER A 762 -4.80 17.62 27.81
C SER A 762 -4.42 16.19 28.24
N ARG A 763 -4.67 15.23 27.36
CA ARG A 763 -4.35 13.80 27.53
C ARG A 763 -3.14 13.40 26.69
N ALA A 764 -2.98 13.99 25.51
CA ALA A 764 -1.87 13.71 24.62
C ALA A 764 -1.62 14.87 23.66
N GLU A 765 -0.38 15.03 23.23
CA GLU A 765 0.06 16.06 22.27
C GLU A 765 1.00 15.42 21.25
N PHE A 766 0.90 15.83 19.99
CA PHE A 766 1.74 15.31 18.92
C PHE A 766 1.93 16.33 17.80
N HIS A 767 3.17 16.60 17.41
CA HIS A 767 3.46 17.46 16.26
C HIS A 767 3.50 16.65 14.96
N VAL A 768 2.57 16.92 14.05
CA VAL A 768 2.44 16.22 12.76
C VAL A 768 3.46 16.75 11.75
N GLY A 769 3.72 18.05 11.75
CA GLY A 769 4.58 18.73 10.77
C GLY A 769 3.84 19.27 9.53
N ALA A 770 2.55 19.00 9.41
CA ALA A 770 1.67 19.49 8.35
C ALA A 770 0.31 19.94 8.90
N TYR A 771 -0.35 20.85 8.18
CA TYR A 771 -1.67 21.35 8.57
C TYR A 771 -2.73 20.28 8.35
N VAL A 772 -3.47 19.92 9.42
CA VAL A 772 -4.56 18.94 9.35
C VAL A 772 -5.89 19.67 9.28
N THR A 773 -6.57 19.56 8.14
CA THR A 773 -7.78 20.34 7.83
C THR A 773 -9.08 19.56 8.01
N LYS A 774 -9.01 18.22 8.04
CA LYS A 774 -10.20 17.39 8.20
C LYS A 774 -9.86 16.05 8.83
N PHE A 775 -10.71 15.65 9.78
CA PHE A 775 -10.78 14.31 10.33
C PHE A 775 -11.99 13.55 9.79
N LEU A 776 -11.83 12.23 9.68
CA LEU A 776 -12.86 11.27 9.34
C LEU A 776 -12.77 10.09 10.32
N ARG A 777 -13.84 9.84 11.05
CA ARG A 777 -13.95 8.68 11.94
C ARG A 777 -14.26 7.41 11.16
N LEU A 778 -13.45 6.38 11.36
CA LEU A 778 -13.63 5.06 10.75
C LEU A 778 -13.57 3.98 11.84
N GLN A 779 -14.51 3.05 11.79
CA GLN A 779 -14.60 1.95 12.76
C GLN A 779 -13.46 0.96 12.53
N MET A 780 -12.71 0.64 13.59
CA MET A 780 -11.59 -0.31 13.53
C MET A 780 -12.08 -1.73 13.30
N LEU A 781 -11.34 -2.46 12.46
CA LEU A 781 -11.55 -3.88 12.26
C LEU A 781 -11.15 -4.66 13.52
N SER A 782 -11.83 -5.76 13.78
CA SER A 782 -11.51 -6.65 14.90
C SER A 782 -10.15 -7.31 14.70
N THR A 783 -9.32 -7.29 15.75
CA THR A 783 -7.96 -7.84 15.74
C THR A 783 -7.87 -9.15 16.53
N SER A 784 -6.72 -9.83 16.46
CA SER A 784 -6.51 -11.09 17.18
C SER A 784 -6.63 -10.91 18.71
N SER A 785 -6.23 -9.76 19.24
CA SER A 785 -6.39 -9.39 20.65
C SER A 785 -7.83 -9.17 21.09
N ASP A 786 -8.74 -8.83 20.18
CA ASP A 786 -10.15 -8.60 20.51
C ASP A 786 -10.95 -9.91 20.64
N LYS A 787 -10.47 -10.99 20.00
CA LYS A 787 -11.16 -12.29 19.95
C LYS A 787 -11.10 -13.10 21.25
N SER A 788 -10.22 -12.75 22.20
CA SER A 788 -10.12 -13.44 23.49
C SER A 788 -11.21 -13.05 24.49
N GLY A 789 -12.04 -12.03 24.20
CA GLY A 789 -12.99 -11.45 25.16
C GLY A 789 -14.44 -11.28 24.69
N SER A 790 -14.78 -11.55 23.42
CA SER A 790 -16.14 -11.31 22.89
C SER A 790 -16.87 -12.60 22.52
N THR A 791 -18.18 -12.63 22.78
CA THR A 791 -19.11 -13.64 22.26
C THR A 791 -18.96 -13.80 20.74
N PRO A 792 -18.97 -15.04 20.21
CA PRO A 792 -18.81 -15.30 18.78
C PRO A 792 -20.03 -14.74 18.04
N GLY A 793 -19.89 -13.58 17.37
CA GLY A 793 -20.96 -13.00 16.55
C GLY A 793 -20.94 -11.50 16.27
N SER A 794 -20.07 -10.70 16.90
CA SER A 794 -19.95 -9.26 16.59
C SER A 794 -18.55 -8.90 16.10
N ASP A 795 -18.33 -8.96 14.79
CA ASP A 795 -17.07 -8.56 14.13
C ASP A 795 -16.76 -7.05 14.22
N LYS A 796 -17.62 -6.26 14.88
CA LYS A 796 -17.53 -4.79 14.98
C LYS A 796 -17.00 -4.38 16.35
N THR A 797 -15.83 -3.74 16.39
CA THR A 797 -15.29 -3.12 17.60
C THR A 797 -15.98 -1.79 17.87
N ASN A 798 -16.21 -1.40 19.13
CA ASN A 798 -16.63 -0.02 19.45
C ASN A 798 -15.42 0.93 19.55
N ARG A 799 -14.44 0.75 18.66
CA ARG A 799 -13.23 1.57 18.55
C ARG A 799 -13.22 2.23 17.18
N PHE A 800 -12.92 3.52 17.16
CA PHE A 800 -12.88 4.31 15.93
C PHE A 800 -11.56 5.03 15.86
N ALA A 801 -10.85 4.85 14.74
CA ALA A 801 -9.67 5.63 14.43
C ALA A 801 -10.07 6.91 13.66
N LEU A 802 -9.15 7.86 13.64
CA LEU A 802 -9.29 9.14 12.96
C LEU A 802 -8.35 9.17 11.77
N LEU A 803 -8.90 9.00 10.58
CA LEU A 803 -8.21 9.30 9.34
C LEU A 803 -8.20 10.81 9.13
N PHE A 804 -7.08 11.38 8.70
CA PHE A 804 -6.99 12.81 8.44
C PHE A 804 -6.19 13.11 7.18
N GLY A 805 -6.58 14.20 6.50
CA GLY A 805 -5.86 14.74 5.35
C GLY A 805 -5.04 15.96 5.74
N THR A 806 -3.86 16.09 5.17
CA THR A 806 -3.00 17.28 5.34
C THR A 806 -3.04 18.19 4.11
N LEU A 807 -2.69 19.46 4.28
CA LEU A 807 -2.54 20.39 3.15
C LEU A 807 -1.37 20.02 2.21
N ASP A 808 -0.40 19.25 2.69
CA ASP A 808 0.74 18.78 1.89
C ASP A 808 0.38 17.54 1.04
N GLY A 809 -0.88 17.07 1.11
CA GLY A 809 -1.39 15.96 0.29
C GLY A 809 -1.18 14.58 0.89
N SER A 810 -0.75 14.48 2.15
CA SER A 810 -0.64 13.21 2.88
C SER A 810 -1.95 12.84 3.58
N ILE A 811 -2.12 11.53 3.81
CA ILE A 811 -3.19 10.98 4.63
C ILE A 811 -2.53 10.31 5.83
N GLY A 812 -2.96 10.68 7.03
CA GLY A 812 -2.51 10.08 8.28
C GLY A 812 -3.67 9.42 9.04
N CYS A 813 -3.32 8.61 10.04
CA CYS A 813 -4.30 7.95 10.90
C CYS A 813 -3.87 8.02 12.36
N ILE A 814 -4.81 8.29 13.26
CA ILE A 814 -4.64 8.15 14.71
C ILE A 814 -5.61 7.10 15.21
N ALA A 815 -5.06 6.00 15.72
CA ALA A 815 -5.83 4.89 16.26
C ALA A 815 -5.59 4.76 17.77
N PRO A 816 -6.64 4.48 18.55
CA PRO A 816 -6.48 4.18 19.98
C PRO A 816 -5.78 2.83 20.17
N LEU A 817 -4.99 2.73 21.23
CA LEU A 817 -4.29 1.51 21.65
C LEU A 817 -4.74 1.12 23.05
N ASP A 818 -4.72 -0.19 23.34
CA ASP A 818 -4.82 -0.65 24.72
C ASP A 818 -3.56 -0.26 25.52
N GLU A 819 -3.72 -0.06 26.83
CA GLU A 819 -2.64 0.43 27.70
C GLU A 819 -1.40 -0.47 27.65
N LEU A 820 -1.56 -1.81 27.58
CA LEU A 820 -0.44 -2.74 27.57
C LEU A 820 0.37 -2.63 26.27
N THR A 821 -0.31 -2.62 25.13
CA THR A 821 0.32 -2.41 23.81
C THR A 821 0.97 -1.04 23.73
N PHE A 822 0.29 0.02 24.19
CA PHE A 822 0.85 1.36 24.24
C PHE A 822 2.16 1.41 25.04
N ARG A 823 2.22 0.83 26.24
CA ARG A 823 3.44 0.82 27.09
C ARG A 823 4.59 0.05 26.43
N ARG A 824 4.28 -1.06 25.77
CA ARG A 824 5.26 -1.86 25.03
C ARG A 824 5.83 -1.05 23.86
N LEU A 825 4.98 -0.48 23.01
CA LEU A 825 5.39 0.31 21.85
C LEU A 825 6.08 1.62 22.26
N GLN A 826 5.67 2.25 23.36
CA GLN A 826 6.36 3.44 23.89
C GLN A 826 7.78 3.11 24.36
N SER A 827 7.99 1.95 24.98
CA SER A 827 9.31 1.48 25.39
C SER A 827 10.18 1.14 24.18
N LEU A 828 9.59 0.51 23.16
CA LEU A 828 10.24 0.25 21.88
C LEU A 828 10.67 1.55 21.19
N GLN A 829 9.77 2.53 21.07
CA GLN A 829 10.06 3.83 20.48
C GLN A 829 11.28 4.49 21.13
N LYS A 830 11.38 4.47 22.47
CA LYS A 830 12.54 5.06 23.18
C LYS A 830 13.86 4.40 22.78
N LYS A 831 13.87 3.09 22.55
CA LYS A 831 15.06 2.35 22.08
C LYS A 831 15.36 2.63 20.61
N LEU A 832 14.34 2.73 19.76
CA LEU A 832 14.52 3.02 18.33
C LEU A 832 15.07 4.41 18.05
N VAL A 833 14.84 5.40 18.91
CA VAL A 833 15.47 6.73 18.77
C VAL A 833 16.99 6.62 18.75
N ASP A 834 17.58 5.72 19.52
CA ASP A 834 19.04 5.56 19.59
C ASP A 834 19.56 4.48 18.63
N ALA A 835 18.75 3.45 18.35
CA ALA A 835 19.15 2.31 17.50
C ALA A 835 19.06 2.59 15.99
N VAL A 836 18.12 3.43 15.56
CA VAL A 836 17.88 3.68 14.13
C VAL A 836 18.70 4.91 13.67
N PRO A 837 19.45 4.82 12.56
CA PRO A 837 20.07 5.99 11.97
C PRO A 837 19.01 6.91 11.36
N HIS A 838 18.91 8.14 11.85
CA HIS A 838 17.93 9.12 11.36
C HIS A 838 18.48 9.92 10.18
N VAL A 839 17.65 10.11 9.16
CA VAL A 839 17.98 10.94 7.99
C VAL A 839 18.35 12.35 8.45
N ALA A 840 19.49 12.85 7.96
CA ALA A 840 20.08 14.14 8.32
C ALA A 840 20.36 14.33 9.83
N GLY A 841 20.42 13.25 10.63
CA GLY A 841 20.68 13.31 12.06
C GLY A 841 19.56 13.99 12.87
N LEU A 842 18.35 14.09 12.32
CA LEU A 842 17.21 14.70 12.99
C LEU A 842 16.72 13.81 14.14
N ASN A 843 16.40 14.41 15.28
CA ASN A 843 15.84 13.66 16.41
C ASN A 843 14.30 13.57 16.28
N PRO A 844 13.73 12.36 16.05
CA PRO A 844 12.28 12.22 15.86
C PRO A 844 11.49 12.60 17.12
N ARG A 845 12.03 12.34 18.32
CA ARG A 845 11.37 12.73 19.58
C ARG A 845 11.26 14.25 19.72
N SER A 846 12.33 14.98 19.40
CA SER A 846 12.30 16.45 19.40
C SER A 846 11.40 17.02 18.32
N PHE A 847 11.29 16.35 17.17
CA PHE A 847 10.38 16.74 16.10
C PHE A 847 8.91 16.63 16.52
N ARG A 848 8.51 15.53 17.18
CA ARG A 848 7.12 15.26 17.61
C ARG A 848 6.64 16.05 18.84
N GLN A 849 7.52 16.79 19.50
CA GLN A 849 7.14 17.65 20.63
C GLN A 849 6.22 18.79 20.19
N PHE A 850 5.26 19.12 21.05
CA PHE A 850 4.32 20.21 20.84
C PHE A 850 5.03 21.55 20.56
N ARG A 851 4.58 22.27 19.53
CA ARG A 851 5.13 23.58 19.14
C ARG A 851 4.22 24.70 19.61
N SER A 852 4.75 25.58 20.46
CA SER A 852 4.01 26.72 21.03
C SER A 852 4.46 28.10 20.53
N ASN A 853 5.44 28.19 19.61
CA ASN A 853 6.03 29.44 19.09
C ASN A 853 6.33 30.49 20.17
N GLY A 854 7.00 30.07 21.24
CA GLY A 854 7.40 30.96 22.34
C GLY A 854 6.29 31.30 23.34
N LYS A 855 5.05 30.84 23.13
CA LYS A 855 4.01 30.89 24.16
C LYS A 855 4.36 29.89 25.27
N ALA A 856 4.15 30.32 26.53
CA ALA A 856 4.32 29.45 27.68
C ALA A 856 3.36 28.25 27.55
N HIS A 857 3.93 27.06 27.44
CA HIS A 857 3.19 25.80 27.34
C HIS A 857 3.71 24.84 28.39
N ARG A 858 2.80 24.24 29.15
CA ARG A 858 3.16 23.14 30.05
C ARG A 858 3.05 21.86 29.24
N PRO A 859 4.16 21.11 29.02
CA PRO A 859 4.12 19.89 28.23
C PRO A 859 3.03 18.94 28.72
N GLY A 860 2.18 18.49 27.82
CA GLY A 860 1.17 17.47 28.11
C GLY A 860 1.79 16.08 28.29
N PRO A 861 0.99 15.08 28.67
CA PRO A 861 1.44 13.70 28.74
C PRO A 861 1.88 13.17 27.38
N ASP A 862 3.02 12.47 27.34
CA ASP A 862 3.55 11.78 26.16
C ASP A 862 2.80 10.46 25.95
N CYS A 863 1.60 10.57 25.37
CA CYS A 863 0.61 9.48 25.24
C CYS A 863 0.29 9.11 23.80
N ILE A 864 1.12 9.50 22.83
CA ILE A 864 1.03 9.07 21.42
C ILE A 864 2.37 8.48 21.00
N VAL A 865 2.34 7.33 20.35
CA VAL A 865 3.53 6.70 19.75
C VAL A 865 3.59 7.00 18.26
N ASP A 866 4.79 7.17 17.73
CA ASP A 866 5.06 7.46 16.33
C ASP A 866 5.20 6.16 15.52
N CYS A 867 4.15 5.82 14.77
CA CYS A 867 4.14 4.62 13.95
C CYS A 867 5.21 4.64 12.85
N GLU A 868 5.57 5.81 12.32
CA GLU A 868 6.61 5.90 11.27
C GLU A 868 7.97 5.45 11.82
N LEU A 869 8.30 5.84 13.06
CA LEU A 869 9.51 5.37 13.74
C LEU A 869 9.40 3.88 14.11
N LEU A 870 8.25 3.43 14.60
CA LEU A 870 8.05 2.01 14.97
C LEU A 870 8.23 1.05 13.79
N CYS A 871 7.80 1.45 12.58
CA CYS A 871 8.00 0.65 11.36
C CYS A 871 9.48 0.41 11.01
N HIS A 872 10.41 1.22 11.51
CA HIS A 872 11.84 0.99 11.31
C HIS A 872 12.37 -0.23 12.10
N TYR A 873 11.65 -0.71 13.11
CA TYR A 873 12.02 -1.91 13.84
C TYR A 873 12.17 -3.13 12.90
N GLU A 874 11.27 -3.27 11.93
CA GLU A 874 11.33 -4.38 10.96
C GLU A 874 12.55 -4.30 10.05
N MET A 875 13.11 -3.10 9.85
CA MET A 875 14.29 -2.84 9.01
C MET A 875 15.63 -3.07 9.73
N LEU A 876 15.61 -3.26 11.05
CA LEU A 876 16.81 -3.64 11.80
C LEU A 876 17.21 -5.09 11.47
N PRO A 877 18.49 -5.46 11.65
CA PRO A 877 18.92 -6.86 11.65
C PRO A 877 18.15 -7.69 12.68
N LEU A 878 17.95 -8.98 12.40
CA LEU A 878 17.19 -9.91 13.23
C LEU A 878 17.73 -9.98 14.66
N GLU A 879 19.06 -9.98 14.81
CA GLU A 879 19.75 -10.04 16.09
C GLU A 879 19.45 -8.79 16.93
N GLU A 880 19.52 -7.60 16.31
CA GLU A 880 19.17 -6.34 16.97
C GLU A 880 17.68 -6.26 17.33
N GLN A 881 16.80 -6.78 16.46
CA GLN A 881 15.36 -6.87 16.77
C GLN A 881 15.12 -7.69 18.04
N VAL A 882 15.75 -8.87 18.15
CA VAL A 882 15.62 -9.74 19.32
C VAL A 882 16.22 -9.09 20.56
N GLU A 883 17.41 -8.49 20.44
CA GLU A 883 18.08 -7.80 21.54
C GLU A 883 17.23 -6.66 22.09
N ILE A 884 16.74 -5.76 21.23
CA ILE A 884 15.88 -4.63 21.62
C ILE A 884 14.59 -5.13 22.27
N ALA A 885 13.97 -6.18 21.73
CA ALA A 885 12.77 -6.77 22.32
C ALA A 885 13.04 -7.29 23.75
N HIS A 886 14.17 -7.98 23.96
CA HIS A 886 14.58 -8.45 25.28
C HIS A 886 14.85 -7.29 26.24
N GLN A 887 15.54 -6.23 25.78
CA GLN A 887 15.84 -5.05 26.59
C GLN A 887 14.58 -4.32 27.09
N ILE A 888 13.48 -4.34 26.33
CA ILE A 888 12.19 -3.76 26.74
C ILE A 888 11.29 -4.77 27.49
N GLY A 889 11.77 -5.98 27.77
CA GLY A 889 11.04 -7.00 28.51
C GLY A 889 9.95 -7.72 27.72
N THR A 890 10.11 -7.88 26.41
CA THR A 890 9.14 -8.58 25.54
C THR A 890 9.85 -9.51 24.54
N THR A 891 9.10 -10.09 23.61
CA THR A 891 9.63 -10.92 22.52
C THR A 891 9.43 -10.23 21.18
N ARG A 892 10.33 -10.50 20.22
CA ARG A 892 10.19 -10.03 18.84
C ARG A 892 8.82 -10.39 18.26
N SER A 893 8.39 -11.65 18.44
CA SER A 893 7.10 -12.14 17.96
C SER A 893 5.92 -11.31 18.48
N GLN A 894 5.96 -10.87 19.73
CA GLN A 894 4.92 -10.03 20.32
C GLN A 894 4.92 -8.61 19.76
N VAL A 895 6.11 -8.02 19.55
CA VAL A 895 6.26 -6.69 18.93
C VAL A 895 5.70 -6.71 17.51
N ILE A 896 6.15 -7.64 16.69
CA ILE A 896 5.69 -7.82 15.31
C ILE A 896 4.19 -8.10 15.28
N SER A 897 3.65 -8.88 16.23
CA SER A 897 2.19 -9.08 16.34
C SER A 897 1.45 -7.77 16.60
N ASN A 898 1.93 -6.91 17.50
CA ASN A 898 1.26 -5.64 17.79
C ASN A 898 1.28 -4.66 16.61
N LEU A 899 2.39 -4.58 15.88
CA LEU A 899 2.48 -3.76 14.67
C LEU A 899 1.52 -4.28 13.59
N ASN A 900 1.42 -5.60 13.43
CA ASN A 900 0.47 -6.21 12.51
C ASN A 900 -0.98 -5.99 12.93
N ASP A 901 -1.31 -6.15 14.22
CA ASP A 901 -2.67 -5.92 14.73
C ASP A 901 -3.09 -4.44 14.50
N LEU A 902 -2.16 -3.49 14.67
CA LEU A 902 -2.41 -2.07 14.39
C LEU A 902 -2.70 -1.82 12.91
N SER A 903 -1.88 -2.38 12.01
CA SER A 903 -2.09 -2.29 10.56
C SER A 903 -3.42 -2.94 10.14
N LEU A 904 -3.75 -4.11 10.71
CA LEU A 904 -5.01 -4.81 10.48
C LEU A 904 -6.21 -3.97 10.93
N GLY A 905 -6.18 -3.49 12.17
CA GLY A 905 -7.24 -2.66 12.75
C GLY A 905 -7.48 -1.36 12.00
N THR A 906 -6.45 -0.87 11.29
CA THR A 906 -6.49 0.38 10.49
C THR A 906 -6.60 0.19 8.98
N SER A 907 -6.85 -1.04 8.51
CA SER A 907 -7.06 -1.34 7.09
C SER A 907 -8.49 -0.98 6.62
N PHE A 908 -8.83 0.31 6.68
CA PHE A 908 -10.20 0.82 6.51
C PHE A 908 -10.74 0.84 5.06
N LEU A 909 -9.91 0.61 4.04
CA LEU A 909 -10.22 0.98 2.64
C LEU A 909 -9.91 -0.10 1.63
#